data_AF-A0A9P5VQP9-F1
#
_entry.id   AF-A0A9P5VQP9-F1
#
_cell.length_a   1.000
_cell.length_b   1.000
_cell.length_c   1.000
_cell.angle_alpha   90.00
_cell.angle_beta   90.00
_cell.angle_gamma   90.00
#
_symmetry.space_group_name_H-M   'P 1'
#
loop_
_entity.id
_entity.type
_entity.pdbx_description
1 polymer ?
#
loop_
_entity_poly.entity_id
_entity_poly.type
_entity_poly.pdbx_seq_one_letter_code
_entity_poly.pdbx_strand_id
1 'polypeptide(L)'
;MENGKFTASPEHSLLLRHGRLEGMDDDEEEGEESRLDFNFDAIDADIDLDDSVRSSTRFTGLSGHESLAGLTDTSEGGPKPRKTIDRWSASTGKPATMTLKEQEKVIDELKKDSFGLKLKIYFLEERLAKISPEHVDQALHENIEMKVRLQTMHSELKQYKRLLLEAHAAIEALQNQKNCDQQHGMSEEQEEEYRQAVAERLDLKSALKRLSQQVESLENELRAKEAELQNQIGVCDEQADTIEELQRLAEKYKSQIQEYQRNESRMLEKSRSDEGWETRCRDLEQDLKVSLELRSELEHELEETRAEREAFEEDMNFQLQEHRDELSRSKLQVAELSGDLQAERDQLQQVQDMHTNDMNILSERWTLHRQQLQEQISMMSNEIEDLRKENDEIAPQVQDLLALREEDEQRHHQEMTDLVAELEDKAVEIERMAMELDQLRDAAGLLQAKDERIARLEDQVRQLELSRREADAVHDEMITRMKTKIQSGSTNDLREGGVSEEEFRMISEEMANLEEQNRKLESQVRLEIEQRRMAENTHRDRESNGFHQWKEERRQMEVEYAEKVDNLQEKLAVAMEQISKLSADLNDRESHLRFYEEQLDLASKQAKEIEDRYDEMELKLGSDLQATTAELLDIRQEFEQIKASRVDKAELLHARSDEVDRLNVKTRKLNDSMAALEEEKTQLETDLRDRATTIAMLKSRLAELELEASKNQWADEAPSSSSKDELIERNSLLLTVLQHLESILGGDSRLDGNMLPKPSANFVYFSNHLISRLKSLSKLFILFEKKGKELEDKATGQLIHLKKQWDLKLKQMEKFETIVRNAADRQRKWREQLVRKQAETEELQAKNVLLAKSIADLKSRSVTNERVQEYETRFKHAERKLQMEKSKSMDAEERWNARLRELEKRTKDAEERVKRERQGAKEKVAGLLDENKVAQKSIESLQRKNVQLQELVDIHSQQQGSSTSSSQVRTSTELGLSRMNEQLRSELDQRSRMADKDREKARATLRDLDLANAQCYKLQQQLGTRENQIKTTLTKLEMFSQRRDVADSMGLRQATDDLYRSLDIDDDWD
;
A
#
# COMPACT_ATOMS: atom_id res chain seq x y z
N MET A 1 77.39 11.18 -8.41
CA MET A 1 77.30 12.47 -7.69
C MET A 1 76.08 12.37 -6.79
N GLU A 2 76.12 12.59 -5.47
CA GLU A 2 77.28 12.62 -4.56
C GLU A 2 76.81 12.34 -3.10
N ASN A 3 77.69 12.40 -2.09
CA ASN A 3 77.46 11.81 -0.76
C ASN A 3 77.02 12.79 0.36
N GLY A 4 76.37 12.25 1.41
CA GLY A 4 76.15 12.86 2.74
C GLY A 4 74.79 12.40 3.34
N LYS A 5 74.64 11.70 4.49
CA LYS A 5 75.28 11.79 5.83
C LYS A 5 75.14 13.21 6.43
N PHE A 6 74.66 13.42 7.65
CA PHE A 6 74.94 12.68 8.91
C PHE A 6 73.72 12.55 9.86
N THR A 7 73.94 12.41 11.19
CA THR A 7 73.00 11.92 12.22
C THR A 7 72.87 12.84 13.45
N ALA A 8 71.87 12.55 14.29
CA ALA A 8 71.87 12.59 15.77
C ALA A 8 70.92 13.59 16.49
N SER A 9 70.53 13.16 17.71
CA SER A 9 69.74 13.86 18.74
C SER A 9 70.65 14.84 19.55
N PRO A 10 70.13 15.72 20.45
CA PRO A 10 69.60 15.27 21.75
C PRO A 10 68.44 16.09 22.39
N GLU A 11 67.75 15.47 23.36
CA GLU A 11 67.30 15.96 24.70
C GLU A 11 66.57 17.34 24.84
N HIS A 12 65.55 17.52 25.70
CA HIS A 12 65.71 17.46 27.17
C HIS A 12 64.37 17.56 27.98
N SER A 13 64.40 17.01 29.21
CA SER A 13 63.76 17.54 30.45
C SER A 13 62.24 17.46 30.71
N LEU A 14 61.72 17.34 31.96
CA LEU A 14 62.22 16.75 33.24
C LEU A 14 61.10 16.80 34.34
N LEU A 15 61.24 16.00 35.42
CA LEU A 15 60.57 16.08 36.76
C LEU A 15 59.03 15.85 36.83
N LEU A 16 58.40 15.05 37.70
CA LEU A 16 58.72 14.23 38.91
C LEU A 16 58.59 14.92 40.30
N ARG A 17 57.48 14.65 41.02
CA ARG A 17 57.26 14.57 42.52
C ARG A 17 55.74 14.66 42.87
N HIS A 18 55.20 14.23 44.03
CA HIS A 18 55.46 13.06 44.90
C HIS A 18 54.45 12.97 46.09
N GLY A 19 53.98 11.76 46.43
CA GLY A 19 53.45 11.40 47.77
C GLY A 19 51.96 11.68 48.07
N ARG A 20 51.34 11.01 49.06
CA ARG A 20 51.85 9.88 49.87
C ARG A 20 50.72 9.01 50.50
N LEU A 21 51.10 7.82 50.96
CA LEU A 21 50.27 6.74 51.52
C LEU A 21 49.56 7.06 52.85
N GLU A 22 48.37 6.45 53.03
CA GLU A 22 47.85 5.67 54.17
C GLU A 22 46.40 5.24 53.83
N GLY A 23 45.86 4.05 54.13
CA GLY A 23 46.42 2.80 54.68
C GLY A 23 45.32 1.75 54.94
N MET A 24 45.72 0.51 55.24
CA MET A 24 44.96 -0.57 55.93
C MET A 24 43.81 -1.32 55.19
N ASP A 25 44.12 -2.60 54.88
CA ASP A 25 43.49 -3.83 55.40
C ASP A 25 42.10 -4.36 54.92
N ASP A 26 41.88 -5.64 55.25
CA ASP A 26 40.68 -6.50 55.26
C ASP A 26 40.06 -7.01 53.92
N ASP A 27 40.66 -8.10 53.43
CA ASP A 27 40.12 -9.48 53.42
C ASP A 27 38.91 -9.97 52.58
N GLU A 28 39.19 -11.14 52.01
CA GLU A 28 38.40 -12.37 51.82
C GLU A 28 37.24 -12.50 50.81
N GLU A 29 37.36 -13.64 50.14
CA GLU A 29 36.44 -14.35 49.27
C GLU A 29 35.15 -14.74 50.03
N GLU A 30 34.04 -14.88 49.31
CA GLU A 30 33.53 -16.23 49.03
C GLU A 30 32.53 -16.17 47.86
N GLY A 31 32.24 -17.32 47.26
CA GLY A 31 31.22 -17.48 46.24
C GLY A 31 30.35 -18.70 46.55
N GLU A 32 29.03 -18.55 46.47
CA GLU A 32 28.08 -19.65 46.61
C GLU A 32 27.27 -19.88 45.32
N GLU A 33 26.75 -21.10 45.19
CA GLU A 33 26.09 -21.61 43.99
C GLU A 33 24.56 -21.42 44.01
N SER A 34 23.95 -21.76 42.87
CA SER A 34 22.63 -22.41 42.75
C SER A 34 21.34 -21.57 42.77
N ARG A 35 20.31 -22.23 42.20
CA ARG A 35 18.86 -21.91 42.17
C ARG A 35 18.40 -20.71 41.35
N LEU A 36 18.05 -21.01 40.10
CA LEU A 36 16.98 -20.35 39.36
C LEU A 36 15.62 -20.94 39.78
N ASP A 37 14.89 -20.27 40.68
CA ASP A 37 13.48 -20.60 40.96
C ASP A 37 12.55 -19.74 40.08
N PHE A 38 11.83 -20.37 39.16
CA PHE A 38 10.78 -19.72 38.37
C PHE A 38 9.41 -19.93 39.04
N ASN A 39 8.93 -18.92 39.76
CA ASN A 39 7.53 -18.88 40.20
C ASN A 39 6.60 -18.72 38.99
N PHE A 40 5.58 -19.56 38.90
CA PHE A 40 4.47 -19.43 37.96
C PHE A 40 3.17 -19.67 38.74
N ASP A 41 2.54 -18.58 39.20
CA ASP A 41 1.32 -18.64 40.00
C ASP A 41 0.05 -18.37 39.18
N ALA A 42 -1.00 -19.08 39.58
CA ALA A 42 -2.40 -19.05 39.19
C ALA A 42 -2.93 -17.87 38.31
N ILE A 43 -3.61 -18.25 37.23
CA ILE A 43 -4.94 -17.70 36.90
C ILE A 43 -5.89 -18.89 36.73
N ASP A 44 -6.87 -18.98 37.61
CA ASP A 44 -7.89 -20.03 37.58
C ASP A 44 -9.07 -19.69 36.66
N ALA A 45 -9.86 -20.72 36.38
CA ALA A 45 -11.05 -20.72 35.54
C ALA A 45 -12.17 -19.75 35.95
N ASP A 46 -12.92 -19.25 34.96
CA ASP A 46 -14.28 -18.72 35.15
C ASP A 46 -15.07 -18.71 33.82
N ILE A 47 -15.77 -19.81 33.50
CA ILE A 47 -16.90 -19.84 32.53
C ILE A 47 -17.93 -20.86 33.02
N ASP A 48 -18.93 -20.38 33.77
CA ASP A 48 -20.18 -21.10 34.00
C ASP A 48 -21.06 -21.06 32.74
N LEU A 49 -21.57 -22.22 32.30
CA LEU A 49 -22.66 -22.34 31.32
C LEU A 49 -23.43 -23.65 31.54
N ASP A 50 -24.63 -23.58 32.11
CA ASP A 50 -25.63 -24.65 32.02
C ASP A 50 -27.08 -24.14 31.98
N ASP A 51 -27.95 -25.01 31.48
CA ASP A 51 -29.41 -25.06 31.50
C ASP A 51 -30.25 -23.84 31.05
N SER A 52 -30.79 -23.96 29.83
CA SER A 52 -32.26 -23.90 29.74
C SER A 52 -32.90 -24.62 28.55
N VAL A 53 -34.01 -25.29 28.87
CA VAL A 53 -35.12 -25.71 27.98
C VAL A 53 -34.77 -26.70 26.86
N ARG A 54 -34.98 -27.98 27.18
CA ARG A 54 -35.42 -28.97 26.17
C ARG A 54 -36.87 -28.70 25.76
N SER A 55 -37.17 -28.85 24.47
CA SER A 55 -38.50 -29.26 24.01
C SER A 55 -38.35 -30.35 22.96
N SER A 56 -39.23 -31.36 23.00
CA SER A 56 -39.19 -32.51 22.10
C SER A 56 -40.58 -32.80 21.57
N THR A 57 -40.73 -32.77 20.25
CA THR A 57 -41.91 -33.26 19.54
C THR A 57 -41.49 -34.31 18.52
N ARG A 58 -42.25 -35.42 18.51
CA ARG A 58 -42.05 -36.55 17.59
C ARG A 58 -42.78 -36.27 16.28
N PHE A 59 -42.29 -36.80 15.17
CA PHE A 59 -43.18 -37.33 14.13
C PHE A 59 -42.57 -38.59 13.47
N THR A 60 -43.33 -39.25 12.59
CA THR A 60 -43.19 -40.69 12.29
C THR A 60 -43.28 -41.05 10.81
N GLY A 61 -42.61 -42.14 10.39
CA GLY A 61 -42.78 -42.81 9.09
C GLY A 61 -41.78 -42.36 8.00
N LEU A 62 -41.49 -43.11 6.93
CA LEU A 62 -41.90 -44.44 6.41
C LEU A 62 -40.67 -45.06 5.68
N SER A 63 -40.31 -46.35 5.78
CA SER A 63 -40.85 -47.59 5.15
C SER A 63 -40.39 -47.87 3.68
N GLY A 64 -40.05 -49.14 3.37
CA GLY A 64 -39.40 -49.64 2.13
C GLY A 64 -37.98 -50.20 2.41
N HIS A 65 -37.61 -51.50 2.39
CA HIS A 65 -38.04 -52.70 1.61
C HIS A 65 -37.61 -52.61 0.12
N GLU A 66 -36.93 -53.57 -0.53
CA GLU A 66 -36.69 -55.04 -0.38
C GLU A 66 -35.17 -55.39 -0.55
N SER A 67 -34.54 -56.53 -0.16
CA SER A 67 -34.75 -58.00 -0.41
C SER A 67 -34.66 -58.40 -1.91
N LEU A 68 -34.06 -59.50 -2.40
CA LEU A 68 -33.33 -60.71 -1.90
C LEU A 68 -32.47 -61.27 -3.12
N ALA A 69 -31.70 -62.37 -3.20
CA ALA A 69 -31.30 -63.56 -2.42
C ALA A 69 -30.03 -64.26 -3.04
N GLY A 70 -29.43 -65.28 -2.37
CA GLY A 70 -28.44 -66.25 -2.94
C GLY A 70 -27.17 -66.45 -2.06
N LEU A 71 -26.82 -67.58 -1.43
CA LEU A 71 -26.64 -69.02 -1.80
C LEU A 71 -25.40 -69.27 -2.71
N THR A 72 -24.45 -70.18 -2.43
CA THR A 72 -24.30 -71.20 -1.34
C THR A 72 -22.83 -71.45 -0.92
N ASP A 73 -22.65 -72.10 0.23
CA ASP A 73 -21.42 -72.56 0.90
C ASP A 73 -20.90 -73.94 0.39
N THR A 74 -19.58 -74.17 0.45
CA THR A 74 -18.92 -75.45 0.81
C THR A 74 -17.46 -75.22 1.30
N SER A 75 -16.96 -76.11 2.18
CA SER A 75 -15.66 -76.13 2.88
C SER A 75 -14.43 -76.48 2.00
N GLU A 76 -13.14 -76.40 2.40
CA GLU A 76 -12.40 -76.39 3.69
C GLU A 76 -11.16 -75.41 3.68
N GLY A 77 -10.38 -75.14 4.75
CA GLY A 77 -10.49 -75.59 6.16
C GLY A 77 -9.32 -75.24 7.13
N GLY A 78 -8.72 -74.03 7.10
CA GLY A 78 -7.76 -73.55 8.13
C GLY A 78 -6.30 -73.33 7.68
N PRO A 79 -5.38 -72.87 8.56
CA PRO A 79 -5.55 -72.20 9.86
C PRO A 79 -5.18 -70.69 9.81
N LYS A 80 -5.66 -69.87 10.75
CA LYS A 80 -5.33 -68.41 10.83
C LYS A 80 -4.68 -68.02 12.16
N PRO A 81 -3.59 -67.22 12.16
CA PRO A 81 -3.08 -66.56 13.37
C PRO A 81 -3.94 -65.35 13.77
N ARG A 82 -3.69 -64.81 14.97
CA ARG A 82 -4.50 -63.76 15.62
C ARG A 82 -4.35 -62.39 14.96
N LYS A 83 -5.46 -61.65 14.83
CA LYS A 83 -5.44 -60.17 14.73
C LYS A 83 -5.39 -59.56 16.13
N THR A 84 -4.59 -58.52 16.32
CA THR A 84 -4.58 -57.68 17.52
C THR A 84 -5.38 -56.40 17.31
N ILE A 85 -6.45 -56.26 18.10
CA ILE A 85 -6.84 -55.04 18.81
C ILE A 85 -6.85 -53.73 17.99
N ASP A 86 -7.94 -53.51 17.26
CA ASP A 86 -8.48 -52.17 16.99
C ASP A 86 -9.59 -51.87 18.00
N ARG A 87 -9.28 -51.19 19.13
CA ARG A 87 -10.32 -50.69 20.03
C ARG A 87 -9.87 -49.59 20.99
N TRP A 88 -10.10 -48.33 20.61
CA TRP A 88 -10.62 -47.26 21.48
C TRP A 88 -11.27 -46.18 20.60
N SER A 89 -12.55 -46.37 20.30
CA SER A 89 -13.44 -45.30 19.82
C SER A 89 -14.62 -45.20 20.79
N ALA A 90 -14.83 -44.01 21.35
CA ALA A 90 -15.83 -43.79 22.37
C ALA A 90 -17.21 -43.59 21.73
N SER A 91 -18.10 -44.57 21.92
CA SER A 91 -19.53 -44.46 21.59
C SER A 91 -20.37 -44.51 22.87
N THR A 92 -21.40 -43.67 22.93
CA THR A 92 -22.15 -43.36 24.14
C THR A 92 -23.12 -44.48 24.51
N GLY A 93 -22.73 -45.30 25.49
CA GLY A 93 -23.55 -46.36 26.08
C GLY A 93 -23.40 -46.42 27.61
N LYS A 94 -24.47 -46.79 28.32
CA LYS A 94 -24.47 -46.84 29.80
C LYS A 94 -23.40 -47.79 30.35
N PRO A 95 -22.74 -47.47 31.48
CA PRO A 95 -21.68 -48.30 32.02
C PRO A 95 -22.22 -49.64 32.51
N ALA A 96 -21.70 -50.74 31.94
CA ALA A 96 -21.80 -52.04 32.56
C ALA A 96 -20.85 -52.09 33.77
N THR A 97 -21.36 -52.46 34.94
CA THR A 97 -20.57 -52.58 36.17
C THR A 97 -19.62 -53.77 36.05
N MET A 98 -18.34 -53.52 35.72
CA MET A 98 -17.31 -54.57 35.82
C MET A 98 -17.24 -55.08 37.26
N THR A 99 -17.03 -56.39 37.42
CA THR A 99 -16.85 -56.98 38.73
C THR A 99 -15.49 -56.59 39.31
N LEU A 100 -15.37 -56.54 40.64
CA LEU A 100 -14.10 -56.24 41.34
C LEU A 100 -12.94 -57.11 40.84
N LYS A 101 -13.20 -58.37 40.47
CA LYS A 101 -12.19 -59.31 39.97
C LYS A 101 -11.73 -59.02 38.54
N GLU A 102 -12.58 -58.40 37.73
CA GLU A 102 -12.19 -57.86 36.42
C GLU A 102 -11.45 -56.54 36.58
N GLN A 103 -11.84 -55.70 37.54
CA GLN A 103 -11.11 -54.47 37.90
C GLN A 103 -9.69 -54.80 38.42
N GLU A 104 -9.53 -55.77 39.31
CA GLU A 104 -8.21 -56.27 39.73
C GLU A 104 -7.38 -56.78 38.55
N LYS A 105 -7.99 -57.54 37.63
CA LYS A 105 -7.30 -58.05 36.44
C LYS A 105 -6.86 -56.92 35.51
N VAL A 106 -7.71 -55.92 35.27
CA VAL A 106 -7.37 -54.72 34.49
C VAL A 106 -6.28 -53.91 35.20
N ILE A 107 -6.31 -53.80 36.53
CA ILE A 107 -5.26 -53.15 37.33
C ILE A 107 -3.92 -53.91 37.20
N ASP A 108 -3.91 -55.25 37.21
CA ASP A 108 -2.69 -56.04 37.04
C ASP A 108 -2.17 -56.08 35.59
N GLU A 109 -3.05 -55.97 34.61
CA GLU A 109 -2.66 -55.74 33.20
C GLU A 109 -2.08 -54.32 33.05
N LEU A 110 -2.74 -53.28 33.58
CA LEU A 110 -2.20 -51.91 33.63
C LEU A 110 -0.89 -51.78 34.43
N LYS A 111 -0.66 -52.57 35.48
CA LYS A 111 0.64 -52.63 36.18
C LYS A 111 1.72 -53.24 35.29
N LYS A 112 1.41 -54.30 34.53
CA LYS A 112 2.36 -54.91 33.58
C LYS A 112 2.65 -53.98 32.42
N ASP A 113 1.64 -53.30 31.90
CA ASP A 113 1.80 -52.31 30.83
C ASP A 113 2.54 -51.07 31.35
N SER A 114 2.30 -50.62 32.58
CA SER A 114 3.09 -49.57 33.23
C SER A 114 4.54 -49.98 33.46
N PHE A 115 4.80 -51.24 33.82
CA PHE A 115 6.17 -51.77 33.96
C PHE A 115 6.87 -51.93 32.60
N GLY A 116 6.15 -52.40 31.57
CA GLY A 116 6.63 -52.48 30.19
C GLY A 116 6.88 -51.10 29.57
N LEU A 117 6.03 -50.12 29.86
CA LEU A 117 6.24 -48.71 29.51
C LEU A 117 7.45 -48.14 30.24
N LYS A 118 7.63 -48.40 31.54
CA LYS A 118 8.84 -47.97 32.28
C LYS A 118 10.12 -48.59 31.74
N LEU A 119 10.10 -49.88 31.38
CA LEU A 119 11.22 -50.54 30.69
C LEU A 119 11.48 -49.94 29.31
N LYS A 120 10.41 -49.62 28.55
CA LYS A 120 10.55 -49.03 27.21
C LYS A 120 10.99 -47.56 27.27
N ILE A 121 10.56 -46.81 28.28
CA ILE A 121 11.06 -45.47 28.60
C ILE A 121 12.54 -45.57 28.96
N TYR A 122 12.91 -46.44 29.91
CA TYR A 122 14.32 -46.66 30.29
C TYR A 122 15.21 -47.04 29.08
N PHE A 123 14.77 -47.93 28.21
CA PHE A 123 15.53 -48.27 26.99
C PHE A 123 15.49 -47.17 25.91
N LEU A 124 14.51 -46.27 25.92
CA LEU A 124 14.50 -45.09 25.04
C LEU A 124 15.39 -43.98 25.61
N GLU A 125 15.43 -43.79 26.93
CA GLU A 125 16.36 -42.91 27.65
C GLU A 125 17.80 -43.38 27.49
N GLU A 126 18.06 -44.69 27.69
CA GLU A 126 19.37 -45.30 27.45
C GLU A 126 19.78 -45.21 25.97
N ARG A 127 18.82 -45.26 25.03
CA ARG A 127 19.09 -45.08 23.60
C ARG A 127 19.29 -43.61 23.22
N LEU A 128 18.59 -42.67 23.85
CA LEU A 128 18.78 -41.22 23.69
C LEU A 128 20.14 -40.79 24.27
N ALA A 129 20.56 -41.35 25.40
CA ALA A 129 21.88 -41.13 25.99
C ALA A 129 23.03 -41.82 25.23
N LYS A 130 22.74 -42.77 24.34
CA LYS A 130 23.70 -43.41 23.42
C LYS A 130 23.70 -42.81 22.01
N ILE A 131 22.70 -41.99 21.68
CA ILE A 131 22.74 -41.05 20.56
C ILE A 131 23.56 -39.83 21.05
N SER A 132 24.38 -39.24 20.18
CA SER A 132 25.18 -38.06 20.58
C SER A 132 24.23 -36.94 21.05
N PRO A 133 24.52 -36.22 22.15
CA PRO A 133 23.72 -35.06 22.57
C PRO A 133 23.47 -34.08 21.43
N GLU A 134 24.49 -33.92 20.59
CA GLU A 134 24.52 -33.19 19.32
C GLU A 134 23.34 -33.48 18.38
N HIS A 135 22.83 -34.72 18.31
CA HIS A 135 21.64 -35.06 17.51
C HIS A 135 20.32 -34.68 18.21
N VAL A 136 20.29 -34.66 19.54
CA VAL A 136 19.13 -34.18 20.32
C VAL A 136 19.09 -32.66 20.27
N ASP A 137 20.23 -31.99 20.41
CA ASP A 137 20.40 -30.55 20.25
C ASP A 137 20.09 -30.10 18.81
N GLN A 138 20.47 -30.90 17.80
CA GLN A 138 20.08 -30.67 16.41
C GLN A 138 18.57 -30.85 16.21
N ALA A 139 17.95 -31.91 16.74
CA ALA A 139 16.50 -32.09 16.64
C ALA A 139 15.71 -30.99 17.38
N LEU A 140 16.25 -30.45 18.48
CA LEU A 140 15.71 -29.28 19.16
C LEU A 140 15.90 -28.00 18.34
N HIS A 141 17.07 -27.78 17.73
CA HIS A 141 17.30 -26.68 16.79
C HIS A 141 16.35 -26.74 15.59
N GLU A 142 16.16 -27.91 14.97
CA GLU A 142 15.25 -28.09 13.85
C GLU A 142 13.79 -27.84 14.25
N ASN A 143 13.37 -28.22 15.48
CA ASN A 143 12.05 -27.89 16.01
C ASN A 143 11.89 -26.40 16.33
N ILE A 144 12.92 -25.74 16.88
CA ILE A 144 12.92 -24.30 17.13
C ILE A 144 12.89 -23.54 15.79
N GLU A 145 13.69 -23.95 14.79
CA GLU A 145 13.71 -23.33 13.47
C GLU A 145 12.38 -23.56 12.73
N MET A 146 11.78 -24.76 12.80
CA MET A 146 10.42 -25.04 12.31
C MET A 146 9.39 -24.12 12.96
N LYS A 147 9.46 -23.91 14.27
CA LYS A 147 8.54 -23.04 15.03
C LYS A 147 8.74 -21.57 14.67
N VAL A 148 9.99 -21.11 14.49
CA VAL A 148 10.33 -19.78 13.98
C VAL A 148 9.78 -19.62 12.55
N ARG A 149 10.12 -20.52 11.61
CA ARG A 149 9.63 -20.49 10.22
C ARG A 149 8.10 -20.46 10.14
N LEU A 150 7.39 -21.20 10.98
CA LEU A 150 5.92 -21.15 11.09
C LEU A 150 5.42 -19.78 11.58
N GLN A 151 6.10 -19.18 12.57
CA GLN A 151 5.77 -17.86 13.08
C GLN A 151 6.09 -16.75 12.06
N THR A 152 7.16 -16.89 11.27
CA THR A 152 7.51 -16.00 10.16
C THR A 152 6.50 -16.12 9.03
N MET A 153 6.15 -17.32 8.57
CA MET A 153 5.07 -17.47 7.58
C MET A 153 3.73 -16.94 8.07
N HIS A 154 3.42 -17.02 9.36
CA HIS A 154 2.19 -16.43 9.92
C HIS A 154 2.24 -14.90 10.03
N SER A 155 3.42 -14.29 10.17
CA SER A 155 3.58 -12.83 10.12
C SER A 155 3.58 -12.33 8.68
N GLU A 156 4.24 -13.03 7.75
CA GLU A 156 4.22 -12.80 6.31
C GLU A 156 2.80 -12.91 5.74
N LEU A 157 2.03 -13.96 6.08
CA LEU A 157 0.62 -14.07 5.69
C LEU A 157 -0.24 -12.91 6.23
N LYS A 158 0.07 -12.38 7.42
CA LYS A 158 -0.59 -11.18 7.95
C LYS A 158 -0.14 -9.90 7.22
N GLN A 159 1.12 -9.80 6.82
CA GLN A 159 1.64 -8.69 6.01
C GLN A 159 1.02 -8.71 4.60
N TYR A 160 1.05 -9.85 3.90
CA TYR A 160 0.41 -10.02 2.59
C TYR A 160 -1.10 -9.74 2.65
N LYS A 161 -1.81 -10.22 3.69
CA LYS A 161 -3.23 -9.88 3.87
C LYS A 161 -3.45 -8.37 4.06
N ARG A 162 -2.58 -7.68 4.81
CA ARG A 162 -2.64 -6.22 4.96
C ARG A 162 -2.37 -5.52 3.63
N LEU A 163 -1.33 -5.94 2.90
CA LEU A 163 -0.97 -5.38 1.60
C LEU A 163 -2.06 -5.60 0.55
N LEU A 164 -2.77 -6.73 0.60
CA LEU A 164 -3.93 -7.01 -0.24
C LEU A 164 -5.11 -6.09 0.08
N LEU A 165 -5.39 -5.83 1.36
CA LEU A 165 -6.42 -4.87 1.78
C LEU A 165 -6.05 -3.42 1.41
N GLU A 166 -4.78 -3.05 1.58
CA GLU A 166 -4.24 -1.73 1.20
C GLU A 166 -4.25 -1.54 -0.32
N ALA A 167 -3.97 -2.59 -1.09
CA ALA A 167 -4.12 -2.59 -2.55
C ALA A 167 -5.59 -2.51 -2.99
N HIS A 168 -6.53 -3.18 -2.29
CA HIS A 168 -7.97 -3.04 -2.55
C HIS A 168 -8.41 -1.59 -2.26
N ALA A 169 -8.09 -1.04 -1.10
CA ALA A 169 -8.40 0.34 -0.75
C ALA A 169 -7.76 1.37 -1.73
N ALA A 170 -6.58 1.08 -2.28
CA ALA A 170 -5.96 1.90 -3.32
C ALA A 170 -6.67 1.78 -4.68
N ILE A 171 -7.17 0.59 -5.06
CA ILE A 171 -7.98 0.38 -6.27
C ILE A 171 -9.35 1.06 -6.12
N GLU A 172 -9.98 0.91 -4.97
CA GLU A 172 -11.25 1.53 -4.57
C GLU A 172 -11.13 3.07 -4.55
N ALA A 173 -10.04 3.62 -4.01
CA ALA A 173 -9.73 5.04 -4.10
C ALA A 173 -9.54 5.51 -5.55
N LEU A 174 -8.89 4.72 -6.42
CA LEU A 174 -8.73 5.01 -7.85
C LEU A 174 -10.02 4.83 -8.66
N GLN A 175 -10.98 4.04 -8.18
CA GLN A 175 -12.33 3.93 -8.75
C GLN A 175 -13.20 5.11 -8.31
N ASN A 176 -13.18 5.47 -7.03
CA ASN A 176 -13.88 6.65 -6.50
C ASN A 176 -13.34 7.96 -7.10
N GLN A 177 -12.04 8.05 -7.37
CA GLN A 177 -11.43 9.19 -8.08
C GLN A 177 -11.80 9.26 -9.58
N LYS A 178 -12.50 8.27 -10.15
CA LYS A 178 -13.14 8.36 -11.48
C LYS A 178 -14.60 8.83 -11.44
N ASN A 179 -15.24 8.86 -10.28
CA ASN A 179 -16.67 9.14 -10.13
C ASN A 179 -16.97 10.59 -9.71
N CYS A 180 -16.07 11.55 -9.97
CA CYS A 180 -16.29 12.97 -9.70
C CYS A 180 -15.83 13.85 -10.88
N ASP A 181 -16.81 14.43 -11.57
CA ASP A 181 -16.75 15.66 -12.38
C ASP A 181 -15.58 15.88 -13.35
N GLN A 182 -15.56 15.11 -14.44
CA GLN A 182 -15.44 15.72 -15.78
C GLN A 182 -16.42 15.06 -16.78
N GLN A 183 -17.38 15.85 -17.28
CA GLN A 183 -18.27 15.45 -18.36
C GLN A 183 -17.55 15.47 -19.72
N HIS A 184 -16.83 14.39 -20.03
CA HIS A 184 -16.56 14.02 -21.42
C HIS A 184 -16.95 12.57 -21.65
N GLY A 185 -18.01 12.38 -22.44
CA GLY A 185 -18.35 11.07 -22.98
C GLY A 185 -17.18 10.52 -23.83
N MET A 186 -17.03 9.20 -23.83
CA MET A 186 -16.04 8.52 -24.67
C MET A 186 -16.21 8.96 -26.13
N SER A 187 -15.10 9.20 -26.84
CA SER A 187 -15.17 9.41 -28.29
C SER A 187 -15.74 8.14 -28.95
N GLU A 188 -16.46 8.25 -30.06
CA GLU A 188 -16.97 7.08 -30.80
C GLU A 188 -15.82 6.10 -31.11
N GLU A 189 -14.63 6.60 -31.48
CA GLU A 189 -13.42 5.80 -31.69
C GLU A 189 -13.01 4.98 -30.46
N GLN A 190 -13.19 5.51 -29.24
CA GLN A 190 -12.82 4.83 -27.99
C GLN A 190 -13.89 3.84 -27.53
N GLU A 191 -15.16 4.10 -27.82
CA GLU A 191 -16.22 3.10 -27.61
C GLU A 191 -16.11 1.95 -28.63
N GLU A 192 -15.72 2.26 -29.87
CA GLU A 192 -15.44 1.27 -30.91
C GLU A 192 -14.18 0.44 -30.57
N GLU A 193 -13.08 1.06 -30.09
CA GLU A 193 -11.92 0.34 -29.55
C GLU A 193 -12.30 -0.56 -28.36
N TYR A 194 -13.16 -0.09 -27.45
CA TYR A 194 -13.62 -0.91 -26.31
C TYR A 194 -14.49 -2.10 -26.78
N ARG A 195 -15.41 -1.88 -27.72
CA ARG A 195 -16.25 -2.94 -28.33
C ARG A 195 -15.39 -3.95 -29.08
N GLN A 196 -14.38 -3.51 -29.82
CA GLN A 196 -13.40 -4.37 -30.50
C GLN A 196 -12.58 -5.18 -29.49
N ALA A 197 -12.04 -4.57 -28.44
CA ALA A 197 -11.30 -5.29 -27.40
C ALA A 197 -12.17 -6.32 -26.65
N VAL A 198 -13.46 -6.03 -26.43
CA VAL A 198 -14.43 -6.98 -25.87
C VAL A 198 -14.69 -8.14 -26.83
N ALA A 199 -14.83 -7.87 -28.14
CA ALA A 199 -15.00 -8.89 -29.17
C ALA A 199 -13.75 -9.80 -29.31
N GLU A 200 -12.56 -9.21 -29.41
CA GLU A 200 -11.28 -9.95 -29.44
C GLU A 200 -11.11 -10.83 -28.19
N ARG A 201 -11.48 -10.34 -27.00
CA ARG A 201 -11.45 -11.15 -25.76
C ARG A 201 -12.42 -12.33 -25.81
N LEU A 202 -13.55 -12.18 -26.51
CA LEU A 202 -14.57 -13.22 -26.67
C LEU A 202 -14.12 -14.27 -27.71
N ASP A 203 -13.52 -13.84 -28.81
CA ASP A 203 -12.91 -14.71 -29.81
C ASP A 203 -11.69 -15.47 -29.26
N LEU A 204 -10.81 -14.81 -28.51
CA LEU A 204 -9.71 -15.44 -27.77
C LEU A 204 -10.21 -16.50 -26.77
N LYS A 205 -11.31 -16.21 -26.06
CA LYS A 205 -11.95 -17.19 -25.17
C LYS A 205 -12.55 -18.38 -25.95
N SER A 206 -13.05 -18.15 -27.16
CA SER A 206 -13.49 -19.23 -28.07
C SER A 206 -12.33 -20.08 -28.59
N ALA A 207 -11.19 -19.44 -28.92
CA ALA A 207 -9.98 -20.10 -29.40
C ALA A 207 -9.33 -20.94 -28.30
N LEU A 208 -9.21 -20.40 -27.09
CA LEU A 208 -8.75 -21.15 -25.90
C LEU A 208 -9.64 -22.35 -25.61
N LYS A 209 -10.97 -22.22 -25.76
CA LYS A 209 -11.88 -23.37 -25.57
C LYS A 209 -11.67 -24.46 -26.63
N ARG A 210 -11.43 -24.09 -27.90
CA ARG A 210 -11.08 -25.06 -28.97
C ARG A 210 -9.72 -25.73 -28.70
N LEU A 211 -8.71 -24.97 -28.31
CA LEU A 211 -7.38 -25.49 -27.95
C LEU A 211 -7.45 -26.45 -26.75
N SER A 212 -8.25 -26.11 -25.72
CA SER A 212 -8.49 -27.00 -24.57
C SER A 212 -9.12 -28.32 -25.00
N GLN A 213 -10.09 -28.30 -25.92
CA GLN A 213 -10.72 -29.51 -26.46
C GLN A 213 -9.77 -30.32 -27.35
N GLN A 214 -8.85 -29.67 -28.05
CA GLN A 214 -7.80 -30.34 -28.82
C GLN A 214 -6.76 -31.02 -27.92
N VAL A 215 -6.32 -30.35 -26.84
CA VAL A 215 -5.45 -30.96 -25.82
C VAL A 215 -6.15 -32.15 -25.16
N GLU A 216 -7.42 -32.00 -24.77
CA GLU A 216 -8.22 -33.09 -24.19
C GLU A 216 -8.37 -34.28 -25.16
N SER A 217 -8.53 -34.06 -26.48
CA SER A 217 -8.51 -35.15 -27.46
C SER A 217 -7.14 -35.82 -27.58
N LEU A 218 -6.05 -35.05 -27.59
CA LEU A 218 -4.68 -35.58 -27.70
C LEU A 218 -4.25 -36.35 -26.45
N GLU A 219 -4.66 -35.92 -25.25
CA GLU A 219 -4.43 -36.66 -24.00
C GLU A 219 -5.16 -38.01 -24.00
N ASN A 220 -6.37 -38.07 -24.56
CA ASN A 220 -7.12 -39.32 -24.67
C ASN A 220 -6.55 -40.25 -25.75
N GLU A 221 -6.05 -39.71 -26.88
CA GLU A 221 -5.29 -40.49 -27.87
C GLU A 221 -3.96 -41.00 -27.30
N LEU A 222 -3.26 -40.21 -26.49
CA LEU A 222 -2.02 -40.63 -25.81
C LEU A 222 -2.31 -41.79 -24.84
N ARG A 223 -3.33 -41.66 -23.97
CA ARG A 223 -3.73 -42.74 -23.04
C ARG A 223 -4.15 -44.01 -23.77
N ALA A 224 -4.80 -43.90 -24.93
CA ALA A 224 -5.13 -45.06 -25.75
C ALA A 224 -3.86 -45.76 -26.30
N LYS A 225 -2.84 -44.98 -26.69
CA LYS A 225 -1.54 -45.51 -27.14
C LYS A 225 -0.71 -46.10 -26.00
N GLU A 226 -0.73 -45.49 -24.82
CA GLU A 226 -0.12 -46.04 -23.60
C GLU A 226 -0.74 -47.39 -23.24
N ALA A 227 -2.08 -47.53 -23.33
CA ALA A 227 -2.77 -48.79 -23.11
C ALA A 227 -2.45 -49.84 -24.20
N GLU A 228 -2.35 -49.47 -25.47
CA GLU A 228 -1.90 -50.39 -26.53
C GLU A 228 -0.45 -50.87 -26.29
N LEU A 229 0.46 -49.98 -25.88
CA LEU A 229 1.85 -50.33 -25.56
C LEU A 229 1.95 -51.24 -24.33
N GLN A 230 1.17 -51.01 -23.28
CA GLN A 230 1.12 -51.92 -22.11
C GLN A 230 0.62 -53.33 -22.49
N ASN A 231 -0.38 -53.43 -23.38
CA ASN A 231 -0.84 -54.73 -23.89
C ASN A 231 0.23 -55.41 -24.77
N GLN A 232 0.99 -54.65 -25.58
CA GLN A 232 2.10 -55.20 -26.37
C GLN A 232 3.25 -55.71 -25.48
N ILE A 233 3.57 -55.01 -24.39
CA ILE A 233 4.58 -55.46 -23.41
C ILE A 233 4.15 -56.79 -22.77
N GLY A 234 2.89 -56.92 -22.34
CA GLY A 234 2.39 -58.19 -21.78
C GLY A 234 2.47 -59.38 -22.76
N VAL A 235 2.24 -59.14 -24.06
CA VAL A 235 2.41 -60.16 -25.10
C VAL A 235 3.89 -60.50 -25.35
N CYS A 236 4.81 -59.55 -25.16
CA CYS A 236 6.26 -59.83 -25.19
C CYS A 236 6.72 -60.64 -23.97
N ASP A 237 6.16 -60.40 -22.78
CA ASP A 237 6.46 -61.18 -21.57
C ASP A 237 5.97 -62.65 -21.74
N GLU A 238 4.74 -62.86 -22.23
CA GLU A 238 4.23 -64.20 -22.58
C GLU A 238 5.12 -64.90 -23.63
N GLN A 239 5.67 -64.16 -24.59
CA GLN A 239 6.62 -64.72 -25.57
C GLN A 239 7.97 -65.08 -24.93
N ALA A 240 8.49 -64.27 -24.00
CA ALA A 240 9.73 -64.55 -23.29
C ALA A 240 9.66 -65.86 -22.49
N ASP A 241 8.55 -66.11 -21.78
CA ASP A 241 8.31 -67.38 -21.07
C ASP A 241 8.35 -68.58 -22.03
N THR A 242 7.68 -68.50 -23.19
CA THR A 242 7.72 -69.59 -24.19
C THR A 242 9.11 -69.81 -24.80
N ILE A 243 9.92 -68.75 -24.93
CA ILE A 243 11.31 -68.86 -25.38
C ILE A 243 12.16 -69.58 -24.32
N GLU A 244 11.95 -69.31 -23.02
CA GLU A 244 12.66 -70.01 -21.95
C GLU A 244 12.28 -71.51 -21.89
N GLU A 245 11.00 -71.85 -22.10
CA GLU A 245 10.57 -73.26 -22.23
C GLU A 245 11.20 -73.96 -23.45
N LEU A 246 11.27 -73.29 -24.61
CA LEU A 246 11.92 -73.82 -25.81
C LEU A 246 13.43 -74.01 -25.61
N GLN A 247 14.11 -73.11 -24.91
CA GLN A 247 15.52 -73.26 -24.53
C GLN A 247 15.73 -74.45 -23.57
N ARG A 248 14.86 -74.61 -22.56
CA ARG A 248 14.86 -75.79 -21.67
C ARG A 248 14.57 -77.10 -22.41
N LEU A 249 13.88 -77.05 -23.55
CA LEU A 249 13.69 -78.21 -24.43
C LEU A 249 14.95 -78.48 -25.28
N ALA A 250 15.56 -77.44 -25.86
CA ALA A 250 16.76 -77.55 -26.66
C ALA A 250 17.94 -78.14 -25.87
N GLU A 251 18.16 -77.70 -24.62
CA GLU A 251 19.25 -78.19 -23.78
C GLU A 251 19.08 -79.68 -23.38
N LYS A 252 17.82 -80.16 -23.30
CA LYS A 252 17.51 -81.60 -23.12
C LYS A 252 17.86 -82.41 -24.37
N TYR A 253 17.50 -81.97 -25.57
CA TYR A 253 17.86 -82.66 -26.81
C TYR A 253 19.38 -82.64 -27.07
N LYS A 254 20.04 -81.51 -26.79
CA LYS A 254 21.50 -81.36 -26.82
C LYS A 254 22.20 -82.33 -25.86
N SER A 255 21.64 -82.54 -24.67
CA SER A 255 22.12 -83.56 -23.72
C SER A 255 21.98 -85.00 -24.26
N GLN A 256 20.85 -85.33 -24.90
CA GLN A 256 20.64 -86.63 -25.55
C GLN A 256 21.62 -86.86 -26.72
N ILE A 257 21.87 -85.84 -27.55
CA ILE A 257 22.85 -85.91 -28.64
C ILE A 257 24.25 -86.22 -28.09
N GLN A 258 24.66 -85.63 -26.97
CA GLN A 258 25.93 -85.97 -26.32
C GLN A 258 25.97 -87.40 -25.74
N GLU A 259 24.85 -88.00 -25.35
CA GLU A 259 24.82 -89.43 -24.98
C GLU A 259 24.95 -90.34 -26.21
N TYR A 260 24.31 -90.00 -27.34
CA TYR A 260 24.49 -90.72 -28.60
C TYR A 260 25.95 -90.67 -29.07
N GLN A 261 26.59 -89.49 -29.07
CA GLN A 261 28.00 -89.33 -29.43
C GLN A 261 28.96 -90.09 -28.49
N ARG A 262 28.66 -90.15 -27.19
CA ARG A 262 29.44 -90.96 -26.22
C ARG A 262 29.26 -92.47 -26.45
N ASN A 263 28.11 -92.93 -26.91
CA ASN A 263 27.89 -94.33 -27.25
C ASN A 263 28.52 -94.72 -28.60
N GLU A 264 28.47 -93.85 -29.60
CA GLU A 264 29.13 -94.06 -30.90
C GLU A 264 30.66 -94.14 -30.76
N SER A 265 31.25 -93.24 -29.97
CA SER A 265 32.67 -93.25 -29.59
C SER A 265 33.13 -94.57 -28.95
N ARG A 266 32.20 -95.36 -28.39
CA ARG A 266 32.49 -96.62 -27.69
C ARG A 266 32.36 -97.87 -28.58
N MET A 267 31.95 -97.70 -29.84
CA MET A 267 31.74 -98.81 -30.79
C MET A 267 32.81 -98.91 -31.89
N LEU A 268 33.63 -97.88 -32.10
CA LEU A 268 34.66 -97.88 -33.16
C LEU A 268 36.02 -98.49 -32.76
N GLU A 269 36.26 -98.81 -31.48
CA GLU A 269 37.55 -99.36 -31.00
C GLU A 269 37.78 -100.85 -31.37
N LYS A 270 37.19 -101.36 -32.47
CA LYS A 270 37.25 -102.78 -32.80
C LYS A 270 37.09 -103.18 -34.28
N SER A 271 37.77 -102.48 -35.20
CA SER A 271 38.02 -103.06 -36.53
C SER A 271 39.25 -102.54 -37.27
N ARG A 272 39.99 -103.51 -37.84
CA ARG A 272 40.90 -103.44 -39.00
C ARG A 272 42.18 -102.60 -38.84
N SER A 273 43.27 -103.33 -38.57
CA SER A 273 44.58 -102.95 -39.08
C SER A 273 44.68 -103.26 -40.58
N ASP A 274 45.69 -102.65 -41.21
CA ASP A 274 46.35 -103.01 -42.48
C ASP A 274 45.48 -103.10 -43.75
N GLU A 275 45.52 -102.05 -44.58
CA GLU A 275 46.42 -101.97 -45.75
C GLU A 275 46.42 -100.54 -46.35
N GLY A 276 47.46 -100.17 -47.12
CA GLY A 276 47.44 -98.95 -47.96
C GLY A 276 48.01 -97.65 -47.37
N TRP A 277 49.29 -97.62 -46.97
CA TRP A 277 49.96 -96.40 -46.49
C TRP A 277 50.01 -95.24 -47.50
N GLU A 278 50.12 -95.51 -48.81
CA GLU A 278 50.17 -94.44 -49.84
C GLU A 278 48.81 -93.79 -50.14
N THR A 279 47.70 -94.52 -49.97
CA THR A 279 46.36 -93.91 -49.91
C THR A 279 46.22 -93.13 -48.62
N ARG A 280 46.60 -93.73 -47.48
CA ARG A 280 46.52 -93.07 -46.16
C ARG A 280 47.19 -91.70 -46.12
N CYS A 281 48.34 -91.51 -46.78
CA CYS A 281 48.97 -90.18 -46.86
C CYS A 281 48.14 -89.17 -47.68
N ARG A 282 47.56 -89.57 -48.83
CA ARG A 282 46.70 -88.69 -49.63
C ARG A 282 45.36 -88.39 -48.97
N ASP A 283 44.78 -89.40 -48.31
CA ASP A 283 43.56 -89.26 -47.53
C ASP A 283 43.81 -88.32 -46.34
N LEU A 284 44.94 -88.47 -45.63
CA LEU A 284 45.35 -87.54 -44.56
C LEU A 284 45.70 -86.13 -45.08
N GLU A 285 46.26 -85.97 -46.28
CA GLU A 285 46.46 -84.67 -46.92
C GLU A 285 45.11 -84.00 -47.25
N GLN A 286 44.12 -84.78 -47.69
CA GLN A 286 42.77 -84.29 -47.98
C GLN A 286 41.97 -83.99 -46.70
N ASP A 287 42.04 -84.86 -45.68
CA ASP A 287 41.44 -84.64 -44.36
C ASP A 287 42.08 -83.45 -43.64
N LEU A 288 43.40 -83.26 -43.75
CA LEU A 288 44.11 -82.07 -43.26
C LEU A 288 43.63 -80.82 -44.01
N LYS A 289 43.39 -80.89 -45.32
CA LYS A 289 42.89 -79.77 -46.11
C LYS A 289 41.44 -79.40 -45.74
N VAL A 290 40.55 -80.38 -45.59
CA VAL A 290 39.18 -80.17 -45.08
C VAL A 290 39.22 -79.65 -43.63
N SER A 291 40.16 -80.11 -42.81
CA SER A 291 40.37 -79.58 -41.45
C SER A 291 40.93 -78.15 -41.42
N LEU A 292 41.66 -77.73 -42.46
CA LEU A 292 42.12 -76.35 -42.63
C LEU A 292 41.02 -75.44 -43.18
N GLU A 293 40.18 -75.96 -44.08
CA GLU A 293 39.01 -75.25 -44.62
C GLU A 293 37.96 -75.06 -43.49
N LEU A 294 37.61 -76.11 -42.74
CA LEU A 294 36.74 -76.02 -41.57
C LEU A 294 37.35 -75.17 -40.43
N ARG A 295 38.68 -75.15 -40.27
CA ARG A 295 39.32 -74.19 -39.36
C ARG A 295 39.19 -72.76 -39.86
N SER A 296 39.33 -72.50 -41.16
CA SER A 296 39.13 -71.17 -41.72
C SER A 296 37.69 -70.68 -41.56
N GLU A 297 36.71 -71.59 -41.63
CA GLU A 297 35.29 -71.30 -41.38
C GLU A 297 35.05 -71.00 -39.89
N LEU A 298 35.53 -71.87 -38.99
CA LEU A 298 35.41 -71.65 -37.54
C LEU A 298 36.22 -70.44 -37.05
N GLU A 299 37.38 -70.15 -37.63
CA GLU A 299 38.15 -68.94 -37.36
C GLU A 299 37.37 -67.70 -37.82
N HIS A 300 36.67 -67.76 -38.97
CA HIS A 300 35.82 -66.66 -39.44
C HIS A 300 34.59 -66.45 -38.55
N GLU A 301 33.87 -67.51 -38.14
CA GLU A 301 32.76 -67.41 -37.16
C GLU A 301 33.25 -66.91 -35.80
N LEU A 302 34.44 -67.33 -35.37
CA LEU A 302 35.07 -66.84 -34.14
C LEU A 302 35.58 -65.40 -34.26
N GLU A 303 35.74 -64.85 -35.47
CA GLU A 303 36.06 -63.44 -35.73
C GLU A 303 34.78 -62.59 -35.86
N GLU A 304 33.72 -63.12 -36.45
CA GLU A 304 32.41 -62.45 -36.57
C GLU A 304 31.75 -62.31 -35.19
N THR A 305 31.70 -63.39 -34.41
CA THR A 305 31.34 -63.36 -32.96
C THR A 305 32.36 -62.62 -32.08
N ARG A 306 33.41 -62.03 -32.66
CA ARG A 306 34.34 -61.11 -32.02
C ARG A 306 33.89 -59.70 -32.26
N ALA A 307 33.72 -59.32 -33.53
CA ALA A 307 33.20 -58.03 -33.94
C ALA A 307 31.81 -57.74 -33.35
N GLU A 308 30.92 -58.74 -33.25
CA GLU A 308 29.61 -58.58 -32.58
C GLU A 308 29.75 -58.25 -31.09
N ARG A 309 30.71 -58.86 -30.39
CA ARG A 309 30.97 -58.61 -28.96
C ARG A 309 31.66 -57.28 -28.75
N GLU A 310 32.65 -56.95 -29.57
CA GLU A 310 33.34 -55.66 -29.53
C GLU A 310 32.34 -54.52 -29.80
N ALA A 311 31.44 -54.67 -30.79
CA ALA A 311 30.38 -53.69 -31.04
C ALA A 311 29.38 -53.56 -29.87
N PHE A 312 29.02 -54.66 -29.21
CA PHE A 312 28.15 -54.63 -28.02
C PHE A 312 28.86 -54.03 -26.79
N GLU A 313 30.14 -54.29 -26.61
CA GLU A 313 30.96 -53.68 -25.55
C GLU A 313 31.21 -52.18 -25.84
N GLU A 314 31.38 -51.76 -27.10
CA GLU A 314 31.43 -50.35 -27.48
C GLU A 314 30.10 -49.63 -27.21
N ASP A 315 28.97 -50.22 -27.60
CA ASP A 315 27.64 -49.64 -27.35
C ASP A 315 27.31 -49.55 -25.85
N MET A 316 27.58 -50.61 -25.07
CA MET A 316 27.39 -50.59 -23.62
C MET A 316 28.33 -49.59 -22.93
N ASN A 317 29.57 -49.41 -23.41
CA ASN A 317 30.45 -48.35 -22.92
C ASN A 317 29.94 -46.95 -23.31
N PHE A 318 29.34 -46.79 -24.50
CA PHE A 318 28.72 -45.53 -24.93
C PHE A 318 27.54 -45.17 -24.02
N GLN A 319 26.62 -46.10 -23.75
CA GLN A 319 25.50 -45.93 -22.82
C GLN A 319 25.98 -45.60 -21.39
N LEU A 320 27.01 -46.30 -20.90
CA LEU A 320 27.62 -46.01 -19.59
C LEU A 320 28.28 -44.62 -19.53
N GLN A 321 28.86 -44.15 -20.64
CA GLN A 321 29.40 -42.79 -20.74
C GLN A 321 28.28 -41.74 -20.81
N GLU A 322 27.21 -41.99 -21.56
CA GLU A 322 26.05 -41.10 -21.66
C GLU A 322 25.38 -40.92 -20.29
N HIS A 323 25.05 -42.00 -19.57
CA HIS A 323 24.50 -41.91 -18.22
C HIS A 323 25.46 -41.24 -17.21
N ARG A 324 26.79 -41.36 -17.41
CA ARG A 324 27.78 -40.67 -16.58
C ARG A 324 27.82 -39.16 -16.86
N ASP A 325 27.65 -38.75 -18.11
CA ASP A 325 27.49 -37.35 -18.50
C ASP A 325 26.13 -36.79 -18.02
N GLU A 326 25.04 -37.54 -18.13
CA GLU A 326 23.72 -37.17 -17.60
C GLU A 326 23.75 -36.96 -16.08
N LEU A 327 24.33 -37.91 -15.33
CA LEU A 327 24.52 -37.80 -13.88
C LEU A 327 25.40 -36.58 -13.53
N SER A 328 26.37 -36.23 -14.38
CA SER A 328 27.22 -35.06 -14.20
C SER A 328 26.47 -33.75 -14.48
N ARG A 329 25.63 -33.70 -15.52
CA ARG A 329 24.72 -32.57 -15.82
C ARG A 329 23.71 -32.37 -14.69
N SER A 330 23.09 -33.45 -14.20
CA SER A 330 22.14 -33.43 -13.08
C SER A 330 22.80 -32.91 -11.80
N LYS A 331 24.01 -33.38 -11.46
CA LYS A 331 24.78 -32.85 -10.32
C LYS A 331 25.14 -31.38 -10.46
N LEU A 332 25.48 -30.91 -11.67
CA LEU A 332 25.74 -29.49 -11.93
C LEU A 332 24.46 -28.66 -11.71
N GLN A 333 23.34 -29.11 -12.27
CA GLN A 333 22.04 -28.44 -12.13
C GLN A 333 21.56 -28.40 -10.67
N VAL A 334 21.79 -29.44 -9.88
CA VAL A 334 21.51 -29.44 -8.44
C VAL A 334 22.41 -28.46 -7.68
N ALA A 335 23.68 -28.32 -8.07
CA ALA A 335 24.58 -27.33 -7.47
C ALA A 335 24.19 -25.89 -7.85
N GLU A 336 23.78 -25.64 -9.10
CA GLU A 336 23.27 -24.35 -9.57
C GLU A 336 21.97 -23.98 -8.83
N LEU A 337 20.98 -24.88 -8.79
CA LEU A 337 19.72 -24.67 -8.06
C LEU A 337 19.93 -24.49 -6.54
N SER A 338 20.93 -25.14 -5.95
CA SER A 338 21.31 -24.94 -4.55
C SER A 338 21.95 -23.56 -4.32
N GLY A 339 22.74 -23.07 -5.27
CA GLY A 339 23.30 -21.71 -5.26
C GLY A 339 22.23 -20.64 -5.41
N ASP A 340 21.29 -20.83 -6.34
CA ASP A 340 20.14 -19.94 -6.53
C ASP A 340 19.23 -19.93 -5.30
N LEU A 341 18.94 -21.10 -4.69
CA LEU A 341 18.20 -21.20 -3.44
C LEU A 341 18.88 -20.49 -2.27
N GLN A 342 20.22 -20.53 -2.19
CA GLN A 342 20.95 -19.76 -1.18
C GLN A 342 20.87 -18.25 -1.45
N ALA A 343 21.04 -17.82 -2.71
CA ALA A 343 20.94 -16.40 -3.09
C ALA A 343 19.54 -15.81 -2.88
N GLU A 344 18.47 -16.58 -3.13
CA GLU A 344 17.10 -16.20 -2.77
C GLU A 344 16.90 -16.16 -1.25
N ARG A 345 17.51 -17.09 -0.50
CA ARG A 345 17.44 -17.09 0.98
C ARG A 345 18.14 -15.89 1.60
N ASP A 346 19.31 -15.52 1.09
CA ASP A 346 20.07 -14.35 1.53
C ASP A 346 19.33 -13.04 1.18
N GLN A 347 18.66 -12.97 0.02
CA GLN A 347 17.79 -11.85 -0.35
C GLN A 347 16.54 -11.77 0.56
N LEU A 348 15.88 -12.90 0.85
CA LEU A 348 14.76 -12.94 1.79
C LEU A 348 15.17 -12.50 3.19
N GLN A 349 16.35 -12.91 3.67
CA GLN A 349 16.92 -12.44 4.93
C GLN A 349 17.13 -10.92 4.91
N GLN A 350 17.74 -10.37 3.85
CA GLN A 350 17.94 -8.92 3.71
C GLN A 350 16.60 -8.14 3.69
N VAL A 351 15.55 -8.68 3.07
CA VAL A 351 14.21 -8.09 3.06
C VAL A 351 13.54 -8.19 4.44
N GLN A 352 13.71 -9.29 5.18
CA GLN A 352 13.22 -9.41 6.57
C GLN A 352 13.96 -8.46 7.52
N ASP A 353 15.27 -8.28 7.36
CA ASP A 353 16.08 -7.32 8.14
C ASP A 353 15.66 -5.87 7.83
N MET A 354 15.37 -5.54 6.56
CA MET A 354 14.79 -4.25 6.19
C MET A 354 13.37 -4.06 6.77
N HIS A 355 12.49 -5.06 6.65
CA HIS A 355 11.12 -4.97 7.16
C HIS A 355 11.07 -4.87 8.69
N THR A 356 11.96 -5.53 9.42
CA THR A 356 12.04 -5.40 10.89
C THR A 356 12.54 -4.01 11.29
N ASN A 357 13.56 -3.47 10.61
CA ASN A 357 14.00 -2.10 10.81
C ASN A 357 12.88 -1.07 10.51
N ASP A 358 12.17 -1.21 9.40
CA ASP A 358 11.08 -0.30 9.04
C ASP A 358 9.87 -0.43 9.98
N MET A 359 9.54 -1.63 10.47
CA MET A 359 8.54 -1.83 11.52
C MET A 359 8.95 -1.19 12.85
N ASN A 360 10.24 -1.24 13.21
CA ASN A 360 10.75 -0.57 14.42
C ASN A 360 10.64 0.96 14.28
N ILE A 361 11.06 1.54 13.16
CA ILE A 361 10.95 2.99 12.89
C ILE A 361 9.47 3.44 12.88
N LEU A 362 8.56 2.64 12.32
CA LEU A 362 7.13 2.92 12.35
C LEU A 362 6.55 2.80 13.77
N SER A 363 7.02 1.84 14.57
CA SER A 363 6.64 1.68 15.98
C SER A 363 7.08 2.87 16.82
N GLU A 364 8.35 3.29 16.72
CA GLU A 364 8.91 4.47 17.39
C GLU A 364 8.18 5.75 17.00
N ARG A 365 7.86 5.92 15.71
CA ARG A 365 7.08 7.08 15.25
C ARG A 365 5.64 7.06 15.78
N TRP A 366 5.04 5.88 15.91
CA TRP A 366 3.68 5.71 16.44
C TRP A 366 3.62 5.92 17.97
N THR A 367 4.62 5.46 18.72
CA THR A 367 4.72 5.75 20.16
C THR A 367 4.96 7.23 20.42
N LEU A 368 5.85 7.88 19.67
CA LEU A 368 6.08 9.33 19.76
C LEU A 368 4.81 10.13 19.45
N HIS A 369 4.09 9.78 18.38
CA HIS A 369 2.85 10.49 18.04
C HIS A 369 1.74 10.25 19.07
N ARG A 370 1.65 9.04 19.65
CA ARG A 370 0.75 8.76 20.77
C ARG A 370 1.11 9.60 22.00
N GLN A 371 2.39 9.75 22.34
CA GLN A 371 2.84 10.60 23.44
C GLN A 371 2.45 12.07 23.20
N GLN A 372 2.69 12.61 22.00
CA GLN A 372 2.28 13.97 21.63
C GLN A 372 0.77 14.19 21.76
N LEU A 373 -0.06 13.23 21.33
CA LEU A 373 -1.51 13.29 21.52
C LEU A 373 -1.91 13.21 23.00
N GLN A 374 -1.21 12.43 23.82
CA GLN A 374 -1.45 12.37 25.27
C GLN A 374 -1.04 13.68 25.97
N GLU A 375 0.05 14.31 25.55
CA GLU A 375 0.46 15.65 26.03
C GLU A 375 -0.56 16.72 25.64
N GLN A 376 -1.05 16.73 24.39
CA GLN A 376 -2.10 17.64 23.95
C GLN A 376 -3.42 17.44 24.70
N ILE A 377 -3.83 16.18 24.93
CA ILE A 377 -5.03 15.86 25.74
C ILE A 377 -4.82 16.32 27.19
N SER A 378 -3.63 16.17 27.77
CA SER A 378 -3.30 16.66 29.11
C SER A 378 -3.38 18.19 29.19
N MET A 379 -2.80 18.91 28.22
CA MET A 379 -2.89 20.36 28.13
C MET A 379 -4.34 20.85 28.03
N MET A 380 -5.13 20.30 27.10
CA MET A 380 -6.56 20.67 26.97
C MET A 380 -7.37 20.29 28.22
N SER A 381 -7.02 19.19 28.91
CA SER A 381 -7.69 18.81 30.16
C SER A 381 -7.43 19.83 31.26
N ASN A 382 -6.18 20.31 31.39
CA ASN A 382 -5.82 21.36 32.35
C ASN A 382 -6.52 22.68 31.98
N GLU A 383 -6.53 23.08 30.70
CA GLU A 383 -7.24 24.28 30.23
C GLU A 383 -8.76 24.19 30.52
N ILE A 384 -9.38 23.02 30.33
CA ILE A 384 -10.79 22.78 30.70
C ILE A 384 -10.99 22.83 32.22
N GLU A 385 -10.04 22.35 33.02
CA GLU A 385 -10.14 22.41 34.48
C GLU A 385 -9.95 23.82 35.03
N ASP A 386 -9.07 24.62 34.44
CA ASP A 386 -8.87 26.03 34.81
C ASP A 386 -10.05 26.91 34.36
N LEU A 387 -10.59 26.70 33.14
CA LEU A 387 -11.84 27.34 32.71
C LEU A 387 -13.05 26.94 33.56
N ARG A 388 -13.05 25.73 34.16
CA ARG A 388 -14.07 25.35 35.14
C ARG A 388 -13.91 26.13 36.44
N LYS A 389 -12.68 26.29 36.95
CA LYS A 389 -12.41 27.13 38.15
C LYS A 389 -12.85 28.57 37.92
N GLU A 390 -12.50 29.18 36.78
CA GLU A 390 -12.97 30.53 36.43
C GLU A 390 -14.51 30.62 36.38
N ASN A 391 -15.19 29.62 35.84
CA ASN A 391 -16.65 29.59 35.77
C ASN A 391 -17.30 29.36 37.16
N ASP A 392 -16.72 28.51 38.00
CA ASP A 392 -17.14 28.27 39.38
C ASP A 392 -16.86 29.50 40.28
N GLU A 393 -15.87 30.34 39.96
CA GLU A 393 -15.62 31.63 40.61
C GLU A 393 -16.57 32.75 40.13
N ILE A 394 -17.02 32.70 38.87
CA ILE A 394 -17.98 33.67 38.29
C ILE A 394 -19.43 33.36 38.72
N ALA A 395 -19.80 32.08 38.85
CA ALA A 395 -21.14 31.66 39.26
C ALA A 395 -21.68 32.36 40.54
N PRO A 396 -20.95 32.43 41.68
CA PRO A 396 -21.41 33.15 42.86
C PRO A 396 -21.48 34.66 42.63
N GLN A 397 -20.58 35.25 41.83
CA GLN A 397 -20.62 36.70 41.53
C GLN A 397 -21.89 37.06 40.74
N VAL A 398 -22.31 36.19 39.81
CA VAL A 398 -23.59 36.35 39.10
C VAL A 398 -24.77 36.16 40.06
N GLN A 399 -24.70 35.21 40.99
CA GLN A 399 -25.75 34.98 41.98
C GLN A 399 -25.91 36.15 42.96
N ASP A 400 -24.81 36.74 43.43
CA ASP A 400 -24.80 37.94 44.29
C ASP A 400 -25.37 39.16 43.55
N LEU A 401 -25.01 39.35 42.27
CA LEU A 401 -25.56 40.41 41.42
C LEU A 401 -27.06 40.23 41.14
N LEU A 402 -27.54 38.99 41.00
CA LEU A 402 -28.97 38.69 40.89
C LEU A 402 -29.71 38.97 42.20
N ALA A 403 -29.14 38.60 43.36
CA ALA A 403 -29.72 38.90 44.66
C ALA A 403 -29.83 40.43 44.90
N LEU A 404 -28.77 41.19 44.60
CA LEU A 404 -28.80 42.66 44.66
C LEU A 404 -29.86 43.25 43.72
N ARG A 405 -30.01 42.70 42.51
CA ARG A 405 -31.04 43.11 41.55
C ARG A 405 -32.46 42.80 42.06
N GLU A 406 -32.67 41.66 42.72
CA GLU A 406 -33.94 41.31 43.35
C GLU A 406 -34.25 42.22 44.56
N GLU A 407 -33.25 42.64 45.33
CA GLU A 407 -33.42 43.64 46.39
C GLU A 407 -33.73 45.04 45.82
N ASP A 408 -33.10 45.45 44.72
CA ASP A 408 -33.40 46.70 44.01
C ASP A 408 -34.84 46.68 43.46
N GLU A 409 -35.26 45.59 42.81
CA GLU A 409 -36.63 45.43 42.31
C GLU A 409 -37.67 45.40 43.44
N GLN A 410 -37.36 44.77 44.59
CA GLN A 410 -38.23 44.80 45.77
C GLN A 410 -38.34 46.20 46.37
N ARG A 411 -37.24 46.95 46.47
CA ARG A 411 -37.23 48.34 46.95
C ARG A 411 -38.03 49.25 46.02
N HIS A 412 -37.82 49.17 44.71
CA HIS A 412 -38.62 49.93 43.74
C HIS A 412 -40.10 49.51 43.70
N HIS A 413 -40.42 48.24 43.96
CA HIS A 413 -41.82 47.82 44.09
C HIS A 413 -42.48 48.43 45.34
N GLN A 414 -41.76 48.49 46.47
CA GLN A 414 -42.23 49.14 47.70
C GLN A 414 -42.43 50.65 47.50
N GLU A 415 -41.44 51.35 46.93
CA GLU A 415 -41.54 52.77 46.56
C GLU A 415 -42.76 53.05 45.65
N MET A 416 -43.02 52.17 44.68
CA MET A 416 -44.18 52.29 43.79
C MET A 416 -45.51 51.99 44.50
N THR A 417 -45.57 51.03 45.44
CA THR A 417 -46.80 50.81 46.23
C THR A 417 -47.10 51.94 47.20
N ASP A 418 -46.06 52.53 47.81
CA ASP A 418 -46.21 53.67 48.71
C ASP A 418 -46.67 54.92 47.95
N LEU A 419 -46.09 55.19 46.76
CA LEU A 419 -46.55 56.27 45.88
C LEU A 419 -47.98 56.06 45.36
N VAL A 420 -48.40 54.81 45.10
CA VAL A 420 -49.80 54.52 44.74
C VAL A 420 -50.74 54.80 45.92
N ALA A 421 -50.37 54.40 47.14
CA ALA A 421 -51.15 54.70 48.34
C ALA A 421 -51.26 56.22 48.60
N GLU A 422 -50.17 56.98 48.45
CA GLU A 422 -50.22 58.45 48.51
C GLU A 422 -51.16 59.05 47.44
N LEU A 423 -51.14 58.53 46.21
CA LEU A 423 -52.03 58.99 45.14
C LEU A 423 -53.51 58.62 45.39
N GLU A 424 -53.79 57.47 46.00
CA GLU A 424 -55.15 57.09 46.41
C GLU A 424 -55.67 58.00 47.55
N ASP A 425 -54.85 58.28 48.57
CA ASP A 425 -55.19 59.24 49.62
C ASP A 425 -55.44 60.65 49.05
N LYS A 426 -54.61 61.10 48.09
CA LYS A 426 -54.82 62.39 47.41
C LYS A 426 -56.07 62.38 46.52
N ALA A 427 -56.44 61.25 45.90
CA ALA A 427 -57.69 61.13 45.17
C ALA A 427 -58.91 61.28 46.10
N VAL A 428 -58.88 60.64 47.27
CA VAL A 428 -59.93 60.79 48.31
C VAL A 428 -60.01 62.23 48.84
N GLU A 429 -58.88 62.91 49.05
CA GLU A 429 -58.88 64.35 49.39
C GLU A 429 -59.51 65.22 48.28
N ILE A 430 -59.24 64.91 47.01
CA ILE A 430 -59.80 65.63 45.85
C ILE A 430 -61.31 65.38 45.73
N GLU A 431 -61.80 64.14 45.88
CA GLU A 431 -63.24 63.85 45.91
C GLU A 431 -63.93 64.59 47.06
N ARG A 432 -63.32 64.59 48.26
CA ARG A 432 -63.81 65.33 49.43
C ARG A 432 -63.93 66.83 49.15
N MET A 433 -62.93 67.44 48.49
CA MET A 433 -63.00 68.86 48.09
C MET A 433 -63.99 69.11 46.95
N ALA A 434 -64.17 68.18 46.01
CA ALA A 434 -65.20 68.29 44.97
C ALA A 434 -66.61 68.30 45.58
N MET A 435 -66.87 67.45 46.57
CA MET A 435 -68.13 67.46 47.33
C MET A 435 -68.36 68.76 48.11
N GLU A 436 -67.29 69.40 48.63
CA GLU A 436 -67.38 70.72 49.27
C GLU A 436 -67.66 71.83 48.23
N LEU A 437 -67.06 71.75 47.04
CA LEU A 437 -67.28 72.70 45.95
C LEU A 437 -68.70 72.63 45.38
N ASP A 438 -69.28 71.44 45.16
CA ASP A 438 -70.67 71.33 44.70
C ASP A 438 -71.67 71.77 45.79
N GLN A 439 -71.39 71.54 47.08
CA GLN A 439 -72.21 72.14 48.16
C GLN A 439 -72.17 73.67 48.16
N LEU A 440 -71.00 74.28 47.93
CA LEU A 440 -70.86 75.73 47.78
C LEU A 440 -71.55 76.24 46.50
N ARG A 441 -71.56 75.45 45.42
CA ARG A 441 -72.24 75.75 44.17
C ARG A 441 -73.76 75.72 44.30
N ASP A 442 -74.32 74.73 45.00
CA ASP A 442 -75.75 74.68 45.33
C ASP A 442 -76.15 75.85 46.24
N ALA A 443 -75.31 76.20 47.22
CA ALA A 443 -75.52 77.38 48.05
C ALA A 443 -75.49 78.69 47.22
N ALA A 444 -74.60 78.78 46.23
CA ALA A 444 -74.55 79.91 45.28
C ALA A 444 -75.78 79.95 44.36
N GLY A 445 -76.27 78.81 43.88
CA GLY A 445 -77.52 78.73 43.11
C GLY A 445 -78.75 79.14 43.94
N LEU A 446 -78.79 78.76 45.22
CA LEU A 446 -79.82 79.20 46.17
C LEU A 446 -79.72 80.70 46.52
N LEU A 447 -78.54 81.32 46.41
CA LEU A 447 -78.36 82.77 46.51
C LEU A 447 -78.84 83.45 45.22
N GLN A 448 -78.42 83.00 44.04
CA GLN A 448 -78.90 83.54 42.76
C GLN A 448 -80.44 83.46 42.64
N ALA A 449 -81.07 82.38 43.09
CA ALA A 449 -82.53 82.26 43.12
C ALA A 449 -83.20 83.25 44.10
N LYS A 450 -82.51 83.68 45.16
CA LYS A 450 -82.95 84.77 46.05
C LYS A 450 -82.72 86.14 45.42
N ASP A 451 -81.60 86.35 44.75
CA ASP A 451 -81.28 87.62 44.08
C ASP A 451 -82.21 87.88 42.90
N GLU A 452 -82.54 86.85 42.10
CA GLU A 452 -83.62 86.93 41.12
C GLU A 452 -84.99 87.22 41.76
N ARG A 453 -85.25 86.71 42.97
CA ARG A 453 -86.49 86.99 43.69
C ARG A 453 -86.52 88.41 44.23
N ILE A 454 -85.38 88.95 44.66
CA ILE A 454 -85.20 90.34 45.06
C ILE A 454 -85.39 91.24 43.83
N ALA A 455 -84.74 90.97 42.70
CA ALA A 455 -84.93 91.73 41.45
C ALA A 455 -86.39 91.72 40.98
N ARG A 456 -87.08 90.58 41.06
CA ARG A 456 -88.53 90.49 40.75
C ARG A 456 -89.41 91.28 41.74
N LEU A 457 -89.01 91.39 43.02
CA LEU A 457 -89.69 92.24 44.01
C LEU A 457 -89.37 93.72 43.79
N GLU A 458 -88.14 94.07 43.41
CA GLU A 458 -87.76 95.42 43.01
C GLU A 458 -88.53 95.90 41.78
N ASP A 459 -88.66 95.08 40.73
CA ASP A 459 -89.48 95.44 39.56
C ASP A 459 -90.97 95.57 39.91
N GLN A 460 -91.50 94.78 40.86
CA GLN A 460 -92.84 95.00 41.41
C GLN A 460 -92.93 96.32 42.17
N VAL A 461 -91.92 96.70 42.96
CA VAL A 461 -91.85 98.02 43.61
C VAL A 461 -91.76 99.14 42.57
N ARG A 462 -90.93 99.02 41.54
CA ARG A 462 -90.80 99.99 40.43
C ARG A 462 -92.12 100.15 39.67
N GLN A 463 -92.87 99.07 39.42
CA GLN A 463 -94.21 99.13 38.82
C GLN A 463 -95.23 99.79 39.75
N LEU A 464 -95.21 99.50 41.05
CA LEU A 464 -96.06 100.19 42.04
C LEU A 464 -95.72 101.68 42.11
N GLU A 465 -94.43 102.06 42.11
CA GLU A 465 -94.01 103.46 42.00
C GLU A 465 -94.43 104.09 40.66
N LEU A 466 -94.44 103.36 39.54
CA LEU A 466 -94.90 103.87 38.26
C LEU A 466 -96.40 104.18 38.32
N SER A 467 -97.22 103.24 38.82
CA SER A 467 -98.66 103.46 39.02
C SER A 467 -98.96 104.59 40.01
N ARG A 468 -98.07 104.80 40.99
CA ARG A 468 -98.12 105.97 41.88
C ARG A 468 -97.76 107.26 41.15
N ARG A 469 -96.72 107.28 40.30
CA ARG A 469 -96.36 108.45 39.47
C ARG A 469 -97.48 108.79 38.48
N GLU A 470 -98.19 107.79 37.96
CA GLU A 470 -99.39 107.98 37.14
C GLU A 470 -100.56 108.58 37.94
N ALA A 471 -100.78 108.13 39.18
CA ALA A 471 -101.77 108.73 40.09
C ALA A 471 -101.38 110.17 40.50
N ASP A 472 -100.11 110.42 40.81
CA ASP A 472 -99.56 111.74 41.13
C ASP A 472 -99.70 112.68 39.91
N ALA A 473 -99.52 112.19 38.67
CA ALA A 473 -99.77 112.96 37.45
C ALA A 473 -101.26 113.30 37.22
N VAL A 474 -102.18 112.39 37.57
CA VAL A 474 -103.63 112.69 37.58
C VAL A 474 -103.98 113.72 38.67
N HIS A 475 -103.29 113.70 39.82
CA HIS A 475 -103.41 114.75 40.83
C HIS A 475 -102.88 116.10 40.32
N ASP A 476 -101.78 116.16 39.59
CA ASP A 476 -101.27 117.40 39.00
C ASP A 476 -102.14 117.93 37.85
N GLU A 477 -102.79 117.06 37.04
CA GLU A 477 -103.81 117.51 36.08
C GLU A 477 -105.04 118.07 36.79
N MET A 478 -105.42 117.50 37.95
CA MET A 478 -106.51 118.02 38.78
C MET A 478 -106.13 119.35 39.46
N ILE A 479 -104.88 119.50 39.92
CA ILE A 479 -104.35 120.74 40.51
C ILE A 479 -104.29 121.85 39.44
N THR A 480 -103.85 121.57 38.21
CA THR A 480 -103.84 122.56 37.12
C THR A 480 -105.26 122.95 36.67
N ARG A 481 -106.23 122.03 36.69
CA ARG A 481 -107.66 122.33 36.51
C ARG A 481 -108.29 123.13 37.68
N MET A 482 -107.73 123.06 38.89
CA MET A 482 -108.12 123.95 39.99
C MET A 482 -107.45 125.33 39.90
N LYS A 483 -106.16 125.38 39.55
CA LYS A 483 -105.37 126.63 39.43
C LYS A 483 -105.93 127.57 38.36
N THR A 484 -106.44 127.00 37.26
CA THR A 484 -107.13 127.74 36.17
C THR A 484 -108.54 128.24 36.52
N LYS A 485 -109.10 127.89 37.69
CA LYS A 485 -110.39 128.40 38.19
C LYS A 485 -110.28 129.43 39.32
N ILE A 486 -109.06 129.85 39.68
CA ILE A 486 -108.78 130.80 40.78
C ILE A 486 -108.19 132.12 40.24
N GLN A 487 -108.24 132.35 38.92
CA GLN A 487 -107.80 133.61 38.27
C GLN A 487 -108.95 134.36 37.59
N SER A 488 -110.01 134.66 38.34
CA SER A 488 -111.10 135.55 37.89
C SER A 488 -111.86 136.21 39.05
N GLY A 489 -111.70 137.53 39.24
CA GLY A 489 -112.64 138.38 40.00
C GLY A 489 -112.05 139.33 41.06
N SER A 490 -112.34 140.64 40.91
CA SER A 490 -112.07 141.78 41.82
C SER A 490 -110.60 142.12 42.14
N THR A 491 -110.01 143.30 41.93
CA THR A 491 -110.43 144.72 41.70
C THR A 491 -110.84 145.56 42.92
N ASN A 492 -110.29 146.79 42.95
CA ASN A 492 -110.69 148.01 43.71
C ASN A 492 -110.42 148.03 45.23
N ASP A 493 -110.03 149.15 45.88
CA ASP A 493 -109.67 150.55 45.50
C ASP A 493 -108.48 151.01 46.42
N LEU A 494 -107.74 152.13 46.28
CA LEU A 494 -108.08 153.54 45.97
C LEU A 494 -106.89 154.35 45.35
N ARG A 495 -107.26 155.29 44.48
CA ARG A 495 -106.89 156.75 44.34
C ARG A 495 -105.81 157.33 45.31
N GLU A 496 -105.00 158.34 44.97
CA GLU A 496 -105.05 159.36 43.89
C GLU A 496 -103.71 160.11 43.68
N GLY A 497 -103.44 160.63 42.46
CA GLY A 497 -102.77 161.93 42.24
C GLY A 497 -101.23 162.05 42.13
N GLY A 498 -100.72 162.22 40.90
CA GLY A 498 -99.96 163.44 40.54
C GLY A 498 -98.44 163.54 40.80
N VAL A 499 -97.62 162.71 40.13
CA VAL A 499 -96.28 162.99 39.55
C VAL A 499 -95.30 163.94 40.29
N SER A 500 -94.12 163.41 40.66
CA SER A 500 -92.87 164.19 40.79
C SER A 500 -91.63 163.31 40.53
N GLU A 501 -90.48 163.93 40.21
CA GLU A 501 -89.24 163.34 39.65
C GLU A 501 -88.61 162.11 40.36
N GLU A 502 -89.01 161.79 41.59
CA GLU A 502 -88.42 160.72 42.40
C GLU A 502 -88.56 159.31 41.79
N GLU A 503 -89.67 159.07 41.07
CA GLU A 503 -90.04 157.74 40.54
C GLU A 503 -89.08 157.22 39.47
N PHE A 504 -88.47 158.12 38.68
CA PHE A 504 -87.48 157.76 37.67
C PHE A 504 -86.17 157.21 38.27
N ARG A 505 -85.86 157.58 39.53
CA ARG A 505 -84.65 157.11 40.21
C ARG A 505 -84.78 155.66 40.65
N MET A 506 -85.93 155.25 41.21
CA MET A 506 -86.13 153.87 41.65
C MET A 506 -86.14 152.87 40.48
N ILE A 507 -86.77 153.21 39.34
CA ILE A 507 -86.76 152.35 38.14
C ILE A 507 -85.32 152.15 37.61
N SER A 508 -84.46 153.16 37.73
CA SER A 508 -83.04 153.07 37.38
C SER A 508 -82.26 152.14 38.33
N GLU A 509 -82.63 152.11 39.61
CA GLU A 509 -82.04 151.28 40.65
C GLU A 509 -82.51 149.81 40.56
N GLU A 510 -83.77 149.57 40.16
CA GLU A 510 -84.30 148.25 39.82
C GLU A 510 -83.63 147.66 38.57
N MET A 511 -83.41 148.47 37.52
CA MET A 511 -82.64 148.07 36.33
C MET A 511 -81.21 147.63 36.70
N ALA A 512 -80.51 148.39 37.55
CA ALA A 512 -79.16 148.05 38.00
C ALA A 512 -79.11 146.71 38.75
N ASN A 513 -80.10 146.44 39.61
CA ASN A 513 -80.23 145.15 40.30
C ASN A 513 -80.47 143.98 39.33
N LEU A 514 -81.27 144.18 38.27
CA LEU A 514 -81.50 143.16 37.24
C LEU A 514 -80.26 142.91 36.37
N GLU A 515 -79.45 143.94 36.07
CA GLU A 515 -78.14 143.74 35.43
C GLU A 515 -77.17 142.94 36.29
N GLU A 516 -77.13 143.19 37.61
CA GLU A 516 -76.25 142.44 38.51
C GLU A 516 -76.71 140.97 38.66
N GLN A 517 -78.02 140.72 38.68
CA GLN A 517 -78.57 139.36 38.65
C GLN A 517 -78.23 138.63 37.33
N ASN A 518 -78.34 139.31 36.18
CA ASN A 518 -77.93 138.72 34.89
C ASN A 518 -76.43 138.39 34.85
N ARG A 519 -75.54 139.28 35.35
CA ARG A 519 -74.10 138.99 35.45
C ARG A 519 -73.81 137.77 36.34
N LYS A 520 -74.57 137.59 37.43
CA LYS A 520 -74.47 136.41 38.31
C LYS A 520 -74.91 135.14 37.58
N LEU A 521 -76.04 135.16 36.87
CA LEU A 521 -76.52 134.03 36.06
C LEU A 521 -75.56 133.68 34.92
N GLU A 522 -75.03 134.67 34.20
CA GLU A 522 -74.01 134.44 33.15
C GLU A 522 -72.75 133.76 33.71
N SER A 523 -72.27 134.19 34.88
CA SER A 523 -71.09 133.58 35.50
C SER A 523 -71.34 132.15 35.98
N GLN A 524 -72.55 131.84 36.47
CA GLN A 524 -72.96 130.49 36.86
C GLN A 524 -73.06 129.58 35.63
N VAL A 525 -73.71 130.02 34.55
CA VAL A 525 -73.84 129.23 33.31
C VAL A 525 -72.47 128.97 32.66
N ARG A 526 -71.54 129.94 32.68
CA ARG A 526 -70.16 129.72 32.21
C ARG A 526 -69.45 128.64 33.04
N LEU A 527 -69.54 128.71 34.37
CA LEU A 527 -68.96 127.73 35.28
C LEU A 527 -69.54 126.33 35.03
N GLU A 528 -70.85 126.21 34.81
CA GLU A 528 -71.52 124.92 34.56
C GLU A 528 -71.12 124.31 33.19
N ILE A 529 -70.98 125.14 32.15
CA ILE A 529 -70.46 124.72 30.83
C ILE A 529 -69.01 124.23 30.96
N GLU A 530 -68.18 124.92 31.73
CA GLU A 530 -66.78 124.57 31.93
C GLU A 530 -66.62 123.28 32.76
N GLN A 531 -67.43 123.11 33.80
CA GLN A 531 -67.53 121.85 34.55
C GLN A 531 -68.00 120.68 33.67
N ARG A 532 -69.01 120.87 32.81
CA ARG A 532 -69.47 119.82 31.88
C ARG A 532 -68.39 119.45 30.86
N ARG A 533 -67.66 120.41 30.29
CA ARG A 533 -66.53 120.14 29.38
C ARG A 533 -65.40 119.37 30.07
N MET A 534 -65.08 119.70 31.32
CA MET A 534 -64.08 118.95 32.08
C MET A 534 -64.56 117.53 32.39
N ALA A 535 -65.83 117.34 32.75
CA ALA A 535 -66.41 116.02 32.94
C ALA A 535 -66.37 115.18 31.65
N GLU A 536 -66.82 115.76 30.53
CA GLU A 536 -66.86 115.15 29.19
C GLU A 536 -65.46 114.77 28.68
N ASN A 537 -64.46 115.65 28.83
CA ASN A 537 -63.06 115.33 28.52
C ASN A 537 -62.57 114.16 29.37
N THR A 538 -62.76 114.19 30.70
CA THR A 538 -62.30 113.05 31.54
C THR A 538 -63.09 111.76 31.29
N HIS A 539 -64.31 111.81 30.74
CA HIS A 539 -65.03 110.61 30.28
C HIS A 539 -64.33 110.04 29.06
N ARG A 540 -64.08 110.89 28.06
CA ARG A 540 -63.39 110.55 26.80
C ARG A 540 -61.98 110.01 27.03
N ASP A 541 -61.24 110.59 27.98
CA ASP A 541 -59.90 110.12 28.36
C ASP A 541 -59.96 108.73 29.01
N ARG A 542 -60.97 108.45 29.85
CA ARG A 542 -61.17 107.11 30.43
C ARG A 542 -61.55 106.07 29.37
N GLU A 543 -62.44 106.42 28.43
CA GLU A 543 -62.82 105.55 27.31
C GLU A 543 -61.63 105.28 26.39
N SER A 544 -60.84 106.30 26.06
CA SER A 544 -59.63 106.15 25.24
C SER A 544 -58.60 105.26 25.94
N ASN A 545 -58.36 105.47 27.24
CA ASN A 545 -57.44 104.64 28.02
C ASN A 545 -57.91 103.19 28.14
N GLY A 546 -59.19 102.95 28.40
CA GLY A 546 -59.77 101.61 28.43
C GLY A 546 -59.69 100.89 27.08
N PHE A 547 -59.92 101.59 25.98
CA PHE A 547 -59.73 101.05 24.63
C PHE A 547 -58.25 100.74 24.32
N HIS A 548 -57.33 101.58 24.77
CA HIS A 548 -55.88 101.31 24.65
C HIS A 548 -55.45 100.10 25.48
N GLN A 549 -55.95 99.95 26.71
CA GLN A 549 -55.69 98.78 27.56
C GLN A 549 -56.22 97.50 26.91
N TRP A 550 -57.50 97.46 26.52
CA TRP A 550 -58.09 96.30 25.84
C TRP A 550 -57.34 95.93 24.56
N LYS A 551 -56.92 96.92 23.76
CA LYS A 551 -56.15 96.68 22.53
C LYS A 551 -54.76 96.11 22.80
N GLU A 552 -54.14 96.51 23.90
CA GLU A 552 -52.80 96.03 24.29
C GLU A 552 -52.88 94.64 24.92
N GLU A 553 -53.87 94.36 25.77
CA GLU A 553 -54.20 93.00 26.27
C GLU A 553 -54.49 92.05 25.11
N ARG A 554 -55.32 92.49 24.15
CA ARG A 554 -55.62 91.76 22.90
C ARG A 554 -54.35 91.42 22.13
N ARG A 555 -53.44 92.39 21.97
CA ARG A 555 -52.14 92.22 21.29
C ARG A 555 -51.23 91.25 22.04
N GLN A 556 -51.21 91.29 23.37
CA GLN A 556 -50.42 90.39 24.21
C GLN A 556 -50.93 88.95 24.09
N MET A 557 -52.25 88.73 24.19
CA MET A 557 -52.86 87.42 23.96
C MET A 557 -52.59 86.89 22.53
N GLU A 558 -52.65 87.75 21.52
CA GLU A 558 -52.35 87.36 20.12
C GLU A 558 -50.87 86.98 19.92
N VAL A 559 -49.92 87.64 20.62
CA VAL A 559 -48.50 87.24 20.66
C VAL A 559 -48.33 85.92 21.42
N GLU A 560 -48.92 85.78 22.61
CA GLU A 560 -48.86 84.53 23.38
C GLU A 560 -49.41 83.33 22.61
N TYR A 561 -50.49 83.49 21.83
CA TYR A 561 -51.02 82.43 20.99
C TYR A 561 -50.13 82.14 19.78
N ALA A 562 -49.48 83.15 19.18
CA ALA A 562 -48.47 82.92 18.14
C ALA A 562 -47.27 82.12 18.70
N GLU A 563 -46.70 82.55 19.83
CA GLU A 563 -45.60 81.83 20.50
C GLU A 563 -45.99 80.39 20.86
N LYS A 564 -47.21 80.15 21.35
CA LYS A 564 -47.72 78.80 21.64
C LYS A 564 -47.90 77.95 20.37
N VAL A 565 -48.29 78.55 19.25
CA VAL A 565 -48.39 77.88 17.94
C VAL A 565 -46.99 77.55 17.40
N ASP A 566 -46.04 78.47 17.45
CA ASP A 566 -44.67 78.25 16.96
C ASP A 566 -43.95 77.16 17.78
N ASN A 567 -44.10 77.18 19.12
CA ASN A 567 -43.62 76.11 20.02
C ASN A 567 -44.24 74.74 19.71
N LEU A 568 -45.47 74.69 19.21
CA LEU A 568 -46.12 73.43 18.79
C LEU A 568 -45.66 72.99 17.39
N GLN A 569 -45.39 73.92 16.49
CA GLN A 569 -44.80 73.62 15.17
C GLN A 569 -43.36 73.09 15.30
N GLU A 570 -42.54 73.67 16.17
CA GLU A 570 -41.19 73.17 16.44
C GLU A 570 -41.21 71.76 17.03
N LYS A 571 -42.07 71.49 18.03
CA LYS A 571 -42.26 70.14 18.59
C LYS A 571 -42.76 69.14 17.55
N LEU A 572 -43.65 69.55 16.65
CA LEU A 572 -44.11 68.71 15.54
C LEU A 572 -42.99 68.41 14.54
N ALA A 573 -42.15 69.40 14.21
CA ALA A 573 -41.00 69.21 13.32
C ALA A 573 -39.97 68.24 13.92
N VAL A 574 -39.63 68.38 15.21
CA VAL A 574 -38.75 67.45 15.92
C VAL A 574 -39.32 66.03 15.96
N ALA A 575 -40.64 65.89 16.21
CA ALA A 575 -41.30 64.58 16.18
C ALA A 575 -41.30 63.96 14.77
N MET A 576 -41.51 64.76 13.72
CA MET A 576 -41.40 64.29 12.32
C MET A 576 -39.97 63.85 11.98
N GLU A 577 -38.95 64.57 12.44
CA GLU A 577 -37.54 64.18 12.23
C GLU A 577 -37.20 62.87 12.97
N GLN A 578 -37.70 62.69 14.19
CA GLN A 578 -37.56 61.44 14.95
C GLN A 578 -38.26 60.26 14.26
N ILE A 579 -39.49 60.45 13.77
CA ILE A 579 -40.21 59.44 12.99
C ILE A 579 -39.44 59.10 11.70
N SER A 580 -38.88 60.09 11.01
CA SER A 580 -38.07 59.87 9.81
C SER A 580 -36.81 59.06 10.10
N LYS A 581 -36.12 59.32 11.23
CA LYS A 581 -34.94 58.55 11.66
C LYS A 581 -35.32 57.11 12.02
N LEU A 582 -36.36 56.92 12.83
CA LEU A 582 -36.86 55.58 13.18
C LEU A 582 -37.34 54.79 11.95
N SER A 583 -37.90 55.46 10.95
CA SER A 583 -38.29 54.81 9.68
C SER A 583 -37.08 54.39 8.84
N ALA A 584 -35.95 55.11 8.90
CA ALA A 584 -34.70 54.71 8.25
C ALA A 584 -34.06 53.53 9.00
N ASP A 585 -33.92 53.65 10.33
CA ASP A 585 -33.41 52.60 11.23
C ASP A 585 -34.21 51.28 11.14
N LEU A 586 -35.49 51.35 10.79
CA LEU A 586 -36.37 50.21 10.57
C LEU A 586 -36.20 49.62 9.17
N ASN A 587 -36.12 50.45 8.12
CA ASN A 587 -35.82 50.00 6.75
C ASN A 587 -34.45 49.30 6.68
N ASP A 588 -33.44 49.83 7.37
CA ASP A 588 -32.10 49.26 7.37
C ASP A 588 -32.09 47.93 8.14
N ARG A 589 -32.84 47.82 9.25
CA ARG A 589 -33.11 46.53 9.92
C ARG A 589 -33.86 45.53 9.04
N GLU A 590 -34.87 45.95 8.28
CA GLU A 590 -35.53 45.07 7.29
C GLU A 590 -34.54 44.58 6.21
N SER A 591 -33.62 45.44 5.77
CA SER A 591 -32.60 45.06 4.79
C SER A 591 -31.63 44.02 5.35
N HIS A 592 -31.24 44.16 6.62
CA HIS A 592 -30.40 43.19 7.32
C HIS A 592 -31.14 41.88 7.59
N LEU A 593 -32.41 41.93 7.99
CA LEU A 593 -33.24 40.73 8.17
C LEU A 593 -33.36 39.94 6.86
N ARG A 594 -33.71 40.60 5.74
CA ARG A 594 -33.77 39.93 4.42
C ARG A 594 -32.44 39.32 4.00
N PHE A 595 -31.32 39.99 4.29
CA PHE A 595 -30.00 39.42 4.04
C PHE A 595 -29.74 38.16 4.88
N TYR A 596 -30.07 38.17 6.18
CA TYR A 596 -29.92 36.99 7.03
C TYR A 596 -30.90 35.86 6.66
N GLU A 597 -32.12 36.17 6.20
CA GLU A 597 -33.07 35.20 5.64
C GLU A 597 -32.50 34.54 4.37
N GLU A 598 -31.92 35.31 3.45
CA GLU A 598 -31.27 34.78 2.24
C GLU A 598 -30.04 33.92 2.55
N GLN A 599 -29.20 34.33 3.52
CA GLN A 599 -28.08 33.50 3.98
C GLN A 599 -28.54 32.22 4.69
N LEU A 600 -29.65 32.25 5.43
CA LEU A 600 -30.21 31.08 6.10
C LEU A 600 -30.85 30.09 5.11
N ASP A 601 -31.55 30.58 4.09
CA ASP A 601 -32.08 29.78 2.98
C ASP A 601 -30.95 29.15 2.14
N LEU A 602 -29.87 29.90 1.87
CA LEU A 602 -28.66 29.36 1.24
C LEU A 602 -27.99 28.27 2.10
N ALA A 603 -27.83 28.51 3.41
CA ALA A 603 -27.27 27.52 4.33
C ALA A 603 -28.16 26.27 4.47
N SER A 604 -29.49 26.43 4.44
CA SER A 604 -30.45 25.32 4.46
C SER A 604 -30.35 24.46 3.19
N LYS A 605 -30.20 25.09 2.01
CA LYS A 605 -29.96 24.38 0.75
C LYS A 605 -28.62 23.64 0.77
N GLN A 606 -27.56 24.26 1.26
CA GLN A 606 -26.24 23.61 1.40
C GLN A 606 -26.28 22.43 2.38
N ALA A 607 -26.96 22.57 3.53
CA ALA A 607 -27.17 21.48 4.47
C ALA A 607 -27.92 20.31 3.82
N LYS A 608 -28.96 20.61 3.03
CA LYS A 608 -29.70 19.57 2.30
C LYS A 608 -28.88 18.93 1.17
N GLU A 609 -28.13 19.69 0.39
CA GLU A 609 -27.22 19.12 -0.62
C GLU A 609 -26.15 18.21 0.01
N ILE A 610 -25.80 18.44 1.28
CA ILE A 610 -24.90 17.58 2.05
C ILE A 610 -25.65 16.32 2.54
N GLU A 611 -26.88 16.46 3.03
CA GLU A 611 -27.79 15.36 3.43
C GLU A 611 -28.07 14.41 2.26
N ASP A 612 -28.54 14.93 1.11
CA ASP A 612 -28.80 14.17 -0.12
C ASP A 612 -27.54 13.41 -0.60
N ARG A 613 -26.33 13.97 -0.39
CA ARG A 613 -25.04 13.31 -0.70
C ARG A 613 -24.63 12.25 0.32
N TYR A 614 -24.98 12.41 1.60
CA TYR A 614 -24.76 11.38 2.61
C TYR A 614 -25.68 10.17 2.35
N ASP A 615 -26.96 10.39 2.05
CA ASP A 615 -27.91 9.34 1.65
C ASP A 615 -27.42 8.59 0.40
N GLU A 616 -26.96 9.31 -0.63
CA GLU A 616 -26.36 8.69 -1.82
C GLU A 616 -25.10 7.86 -1.49
N MET A 617 -24.29 8.31 -0.53
CA MET A 617 -23.07 7.60 -0.12
C MET A 617 -23.39 6.36 0.73
N GLU A 618 -24.37 6.44 1.63
CA GLU A 618 -24.82 5.30 2.43
C GLU A 618 -25.47 4.23 1.54
N LEU A 619 -26.26 4.63 0.53
CA LEU A 619 -26.83 3.70 -0.44
C LEU A 619 -25.76 2.98 -1.27
N LYS A 620 -24.71 3.69 -1.72
CA LYS A 620 -23.57 3.11 -2.44
C LYS A 620 -22.78 2.16 -1.54
N LEU A 621 -22.38 2.62 -0.35
CA LEU A 621 -21.63 1.82 0.62
C LEU A 621 -22.43 0.58 1.07
N GLY A 622 -23.75 0.66 1.19
CA GLY A 622 -24.64 -0.47 1.46
C GLY A 622 -24.70 -1.48 0.30
N SER A 623 -24.70 -1.00 -0.95
CA SER A 623 -24.59 -1.84 -2.15
C SER A 623 -23.23 -2.55 -2.23
N ASP A 624 -22.15 -1.81 -1.99
CA ASP A 624 -20.78 -2.34 -2.07
C ASP A 624 -20.48 -3.31 -0.90
N LEU A 625 -21.06 -3.08 0.27
CA LEU A 625 -21.06 -4.05 1.38
C LEU A 625 -21.86 -5.31 1.04
N GLN A 626 -22.99 -5.21 0.32
CA GLN A 626 -23.73 -6.38 -0.16
C GLN A 626 -22.96 -7.16 -1.22
N ALA A 627 -22.28 -6.48 -2.16
CA ALA A 627 -21.43 -7.12 -3.16
C ALA A 627 -20.23 -7.84 -2.51
N THR A 628 -19.46 -7.15 -1.67
CA THR A 628 -18.29 -7.74 -1.01
C THR A 628 -18.66 -8.85 -0.01
N THR A 629 -19.81 -8.78 0.66
CA THR A 629 -20.28 -9.89 1.52
C THR A 629 -20.73 -11.11 0.71
N ALA A 630 -21.26 -10.94 -0.50
CA ALA A 630 -21.53 -12.04 -1.42
C ALA A 630 -20.22 -12.68 -1.94
N GLU A 631 -19.25 -11.88 -2.41
CA GLU A 631 -17.94 -12.37 -2.86
C GLU A 631 -17.20 -13.12 -1.73
N LEU A 632 -17.25 -12.61 -0.49
CA LEU A 632 -16.69 -13.30 0.68
C LEU A 632 -17.42 -14.60 1.03
N LEU A 633 -18.67 -14.79 0.61
CA LEU A 633 -19.44 -16.02 0.79
C LEU A 633 -19.03 -17.06 -0.28
N ASP A 634 -18.88 -16.63 -1.53
CA ASP A 634 -18.42 -17.49 -2.61
C ASP A 634 -16.96 -17.94 -2.41
N ILE A 635 -16.05 -17.03 -2.02
CA ILE A 635 -14.66 -17.37 -1.67
C ILE A 635 -14.61 -18.36 -0.48
N ARG A 636 -15.55 -18.29 0.48
CA ARG A 636 -15.67 -19.31 1.54
C ARG A 636 -16.11 -20.66 0.99
N GLN A 637 -17.07 -20.70 0.05
CA GLN A 637 -17.49 -21.94 -0.60
C GLN A 637 -16.33 -22.58 -1.38
N GLU A 638 -15.58 -21.79 -2.16
CA GLU A 638 -14.37 -22.26 -2.85
C GLU A 638 -13.33 -22.79 -1.86
N PHE A 639 -13.12 -22.12 -0.73
CA PHE A 639 -12.16 -22.55 0.29
C PHE A 639 -12.54 -23.87 0.97
N GLU A 640 -13.83 -24.10 1.26
CA GLU A 640 -14.30 -25.40 1.77
C GLU A 640 -14.23 -26.51 0.68
N GLN A 641 -14.47 -26.20 -0.59
CA GLN A 641 -14.24 -27.15 -1.70
C GLN A 641 -12.74 -27.51 -1.84
N ILE A 642 -11.85 -26.52 -1.73
CA ILE A 642 -10.39 -26.74 -1.76
C ILE A 642 -9.95 -27.59 -0.57
N LYS A 643 -10.50 -27.36 0.64
CA LYS A 643 -10.28 -28.21 1.82
C LYS A 643 -10.73 -29.64 1.59
N ALA A 644 -11.95 -29.87 1.09
CA ALA A 644 -12.45 -31.21 0.77
C ALA A 644 -11.49 -31.93 -0.20
N SER A 645 -11.12 -31.27 -1.31
CA SER A 645 -10.17 -31.82 -2.28
C SER A 645 -8.77 -32.08 -1.70
N ARG A 646 -8.38 -31.43 -0.60
CA ARG A 646 -7.14 -31.72 0.14
C ARG A 646 -7.28 -32.92 1.08
N VAL A 647 -8.45 -33.13 1.69
CA VAL A 647 -8.74 -34.34 2.47
C VAL A 647 -8.74 -35.56 1.54
N ASP A 648 -9.47 -35.51 0.43
CA ASP A 648 -9.51 -36.59 -0.57
C ASP A 648 -8.09 -36.97 -1.07
N LYS A 649 -7.25 -35.95 -1.33
CA LYS A 649 -5.85 -36.16 -1.74
C LYS A 649 -4.97 -36.69 -0.62
N ALA A 650 -5.22 -36.32 0.64
CA ALA A 650 -4.50 -36.87 1.78
C ALA A 650 -4.85 -38.34 2.01
N GLU A 651 -6.14 -38.70 1.94
CA GLU A 651 -6.59 -40.09 2.02
C GLU A 651 -6.00 -40.96 0.88
N LEU A 652 -5.97 -40.43 -0.35
CA LEU A 652 -5.37 -41.12 -1.49
C LEU A 652 -3.83 -41.25 -1.37
N LEU A 653 -3.15 -40.26 -0.79
CA LEU A 653 -1.71 -40.36 -0.47
C LEU A 653 -1.45 -41.37 0.66
N HIS A 654 -2.29 -41.43 1.69
CA HIS A 654 -2.20 -42.46 2.73
C HIS A 654 -2.43 -43.86 2.14
N ALA A 655 -3.46 -44.06 1.31
CA ALA A 655 -3.71 -45.33 0.63
C ALA A 655 -2.53 -45.76 -0.27
N ARG A 656 -1.85 -44.80 -0.93
CA ARG A 656 -0.62 -45.08 -1.70
C ARG A 656 0.57 -45.42 -0.80
N SER A 657 0.73 -44.75 0.34
CA SER A 657 1.79 -45.05 1.32
C SER A 657 1.63 -46.47 1.89
N ASP A 658 0.41 -46.82 2.27
CA ASP A 658 -0.01 -48.15 2.71
C ASP A 658 0.39 -49.24 1.71
N GLU A 659 0.19 -49.02 0.41
CA GLU A 659 0.55 -49.97 -0.63
C GLU A 659 2.07 -50.03 -0.86
N VAL A 660 2.77 -48.90 -0.79
CA VAL A 660 4.24 -48.87 -0.81
C VAL A 660 4.82 -49.65 0.38
N ASP A 661 4.23 -49.56 1.57
CA ASP A 661 4.68 -50.33 2.74
C ASP A 661 4.36 -51.82 2.62
N ARG A 662 3.21 -52.20 2.04
CA ARG A 662 2.91 -53.61 1.70
C ARG A 662 3.92 -54.18 0.71
N LEU A 663 4.29 -53.42 -0.33
CA LEU A 663 5.31 -53.79 -1.29
C LEU A 663 6.69 -53.89 -0.64
N ASN A 664 7.09 -52.92 0.19
CA ASN A 664 8.34 -52.95 0.97
C ASN A 664 8.43 -54.19 1.87
N VAL A 665 7.33 -54.58 2.53
CA VAL A 665 7.26 -55.81 3.34
C VAL A 665 7.35 -57.07 2.47
N LYS A 666 6.82 -57.06 1.24
CA LYS A 666 6.97 -58.18 0.29
C LYS A 666 8.42 -58.28 -0.20
N THR A 667 9.05 -57.18 -0.58
CA THR A 667 10.45 -57.13 -1.03
C THR A 667 11.42 -57.58 0.07
N ARG A 668 11.21 -57.14 1.33
CA ARG A 668 12.01 -57.61 2.47
C ARG A 668 11.93 -59.13 2.62
N LYS A 669 10.73 -59.72 2.62
CA LYS A 669 10.55 -61.18 2.71
C LYS A 669 11.20 -61.95 1.54
N LEU A 670 11.21 -61.38 0.34
CA LEU A 670 11.92 -61.96 -0.80
C LEU A 670 13.44 -61.92 -0.57
N ASN A 671 13.99 -60.78 -0.17
CA ASN A 671 15.41 -60.64 0.17
C ASN A 671 15.82 -61.57 1.33
N ASP A 672 15.01 -61.69 2.38
CA ASP A 672 15.23 -62.62 3.50
C ASP A 672 15.29 -64.08 2.99
N SER A 673 14.43 -64.44 2.04
CA SER A 673 14.43 -65.79 1.43
C SER A 673 15.61 -66.02 0.47
N MET A 674 16.06 -64.98 -0.26
CA MET A 674 17.26 -65.06 -1.10
C MET A 674 18.51 -65.22 -0.25
N ALA A 675 18.65 -64.45 0.84
CA ALA A 675 19.77 -64.56 1.78
C ALA A 675 19.85 -65.96 2.41
N ALA A 676 18.72 -66.57 2.77
CA ALA A 676 18.68 -67.94 3.28
C ALA A 676 19.12 -68.99 2.23
N LEU A 677 18.74 -68.81 0.96
CA LEU A 677 19.19 -69.67 -0.14
C LEU A 677 20.68 -69.47 -0.49
N GLU A 678 21.20 -68.25 -0.33
CA GLU A 678 22.64 -67.96 -0.45
C GLU A 678 23.45 -68.56 0.71
N GLU A 679 22.91 -68.54 1.94
CA GLU A 679 23.51 -69.22 3.09
C GLU A 679 23.53 -70.75 2.88
N GLU A 680 22.42 -71.36 2.46
CA GLU A 680 22.37 -72.80 2.12
C GLU A 680 23.35 -73.15 0.98
N LYS A 681 23.41 -72.32 -0.07
CA LYS A 681 24.37 -72.49 -1.17
C LYS A 681 25.82 -72.41 -0.68
N THR A 682 26.17 -71.42 0.14
CA THR A 682 27.55 -71.28 0.65
C THR A 682 27.94 -72.42 1.59
N GLN A 683 27.01 -72.94 2.39
CA GLN A 683 27.21 -74.15 3.18
C GLN A 683 27.40 -75.41 2.31
N LEU A 684 26.66 -75.54 1.21
CA LEU A 684 26.88 -76.64 0.24
C LEU A 684 28.23 -76.51 -0.47
N GLU A 685 28.69 -75.29 -0.76
CA GLU A 685 30.03 -75.06 -1.31
C GLU A 685 31.15 -75.36 -0.31
N THR A 686 31.00 -75.07 1.00
CA THR A 686 31.99 -75.46 2.02
C THR A 686 31.99 -76.96 2.25
N ASP A 687 30.83 -77.61 2.33
CA ASP A 687 30.69 -79.08 2.36
C ASP A 687 31.39 -79.75 1.15
N LEU A 688 31.27 -79.18 -0.05
CA LEU A 688 31.96 -79.67 -1.24
C LEU A 688 33.48 -79.43 -1.19
N ARG A 689 33.93 -78.27 -0.66
CA ARG A 689 35.36 -78.00 -0.43
C ARG A 689 35.96 -78.97 0.58
N ASP A 690 35.27 -79.28 1.69
CA ASP A 690 35.76 -80.21 2.71
C ASP A 690 35.76 -81.67 2.24
N ARG A 691 34.79 -82.05 1.41
CA ARG A 691 34.83 -83.33 0.69
C ARG A 691 35.97 -83.37 -0.33
N ALA A 692 36.28 -82.26 -0.99
CA ALA A 692 37.42 -82.17 -1.90
C ALA A 692 38.78 -82.22 -1.17
N THR A 693 38.93 -81.54 -0.02
CA THR A 693 40.17 -81.57 0.78
C THR A 693 40.38 -82.93 1.43
N THR A 694 39.33 -83.60 1.92
CA THR A 694 39.45 -84.98 2.43
C THR A 694 39.79 -85.98 1.33
N ILE A 695 39.21 -85.85 0.13
CA ILE A 695 39.64 -86.64 -1.04
C ILE A 695 41.10 -86.32 -1.42
N ALA A 696 41.53 -85.05 -1.34
CA ALA A 696 42.91 -84.66 -1.60
C ALA A 696 43.89 -85.22 -0.56
N MET A 697 43.52 -85.25 0.73
CA MET A 697 44.32 -85.87 1.80
C MET A 697 44.40 -87.39 1.63
N LEU A 698 43.31 -88.07 1.25
CA LEU A 698 43.33 -89.50 0.93
C LEU A 698 44.19 -89.80 -0.30
N LYS A 699 44.13 -88.97 -1.35
CA LYS A 699 45.02 -89.06 -2.51
C LYS A 699 46.49 -88.77 -2.15
N SER A 700 46.75 -87.79 -1.28
CA SER A 700 48.10 -87.50 -0.77
C SER A 700 48.64 -88.68 0.04
N ARG A 701 47.80 -89.34 0.85
CA ARG A 701 48.21 -90.52 1.61
C ARG A 701 48.41 -91.75 0.73
N LEU A 702 47.66 -91.89 -0.35
CA LEU A 702 47.92 -92.88 -1.40
C LEU A 702 49.27 -92.60 -2.08
N ALA A 703 49.48 -91.36 -2.52
CA ALA A 703 50.72 -90.91 -3.14
C ALA A 703 51.94 -91.00 -2.20
N GLU A 704 51.78 -90.83 -0.89
CA GLU A 704 52.84 -91.08 0.11
C GLU A 704 53.22 -92.56 0.17
N LEU A 705 52.25 -93.47 0.10
CA LEU A 705 52.50 -94.92 0.10
C LEU A 705 53.12 -95.39 -1.24
N GLU A 706 52.71 -94.79 -2.36
CA GLU A 706 53.32 -94.97 -3.67
C GLU A 706 54.74 -94.38 -3.73
N LEU A 707 54.96 -93.22 -3.10
CA LEU A 707 56.26 -92.56 -3.00
C LEU A 707 57.24 -93.34 -2.11
N GLU A 708 56.78 -93.91 -1.00
CA GLU A 708 57.61 -94.75 -0.14
C GLU A 708 57.94 -96.11 -0.80
N ALA A 709 57.06 -96.61 -1.69
CA ALA A 709 57.37 -97.73 -2.57
C ALA A 709 58.41 -97.37 -3.65
N SER A 710 58.34 -96.19 -4.26
CA SER A 710 59.29 -95.77 -5.33
C SER A 710 60.62 -95.21 -4.82
N LYS A 711 60.67 -94.61 -3.62
CA LYS A 711 61.92 -94.13 -2.98
C LYS A 711 62.97 -95.24 -2.80
N ASN A 712 62.51 -96.48 -2.62
CA ASN A 712 63.39 -97.64 -2.52
C ASN A 712 64.06 -98.05 -3.85
N GLN A 713 63.77 -97.35 -4.96
CA GLN A 713 64.34 -97.63 -6.29
C GLN A 713 65.09 -96.45 -6.96
N TRP A 714 64.87 -95.21 -6.51
CA TRP A 714 65.37 -93.98 -7.20
C TRP A 714 66.20 -93.07 -6.28
N ALA A 715 66.98 -93.65 -5.38
CA ALA A 715 67.82 -92.91 -4.42
C ALA A 715 69.24 -92.57 -4.93
N ASP A 716 69.48 -92.67 -6.25
CA ASP A 716 70.82 -92.58 -6.84
C ASP A 716 70.82 -91.85 -8.20
N GLU A 717 70.39 -90.58 -8.24
CA GLU A 717 70.80 -89.60 -9.25
C GLU A 717 70.53 -88.16 -8.76
N ALA A 718 71.58 -87.32 -8.70
CA ALA A 718 71.54 -85.97 -8.16
C ALA A 718 71.95 -84.90 -9.22
N PRO A 719 72.15 -83.62 -8.85
CA PRO A 719 71.23 -82.54 -9.20
C PRO A 719 71.53 -81.83 -10.53
N SER A 720 70.50 -81.46 -11.29
CA SER A 720 70.64 -80.67 -12.54
C SER A 720 69.43 -79.77 -12.92
N SER A 721 68.55 -79.44 -11.97
CA SER A 721 67.33 -78.63 -12.22
C SER A 721 67.57 -77.12 -12.10
N SER A 722 68.01 -76.66 -10.92
CA SER A 722 68.00 -75.26 -10.45
C SER A 722 68.27 -74.18 -11.52
N SER A 723 69.33 -74.27 -12.31
CA SER A 723 69.68 -73.22 -13.30
C SER A 723 68.76 -73.16 -14.53
N LYS A 724 67.82 -74.10 -14.68
CA LYS A 724 66.73 -74.03 -15.67
C LYS A 724 65.54 -73.24 -15.11
N ASP A 725 65.28 -73.35 -13.82
CA ASP A 725 64.10 -72.81 -13.16
C ASP A 725 64.14 -71.27 -13.14
N GLU A 726 65.30 -70.68 -12.83
CA GLU A 726 65.55 -69.21 -12.90
C GLU A 726 65.34 -68.65 -14.33
N LEU A 727 65.69 -69.42 -15.37
CA LEU A 727 65.48 -69.04 -16.76
C LEU A 727 64.01 -69.15 -17.20
N ILE A 728 63.24 -70.04 -16.58
CA ILE A 728 61.79 -70.16 -16.79
C ILE A 728 61.08 -68.96 -16.17
N GLU A 729 61.40 -68.61 -14.91
CA GLU A 729 60.79 -67.48 -14.19
C GLU A 729 60.97 -66.14 -14.91
N ARG A 730 62.21 -65.82 -15.31
CA ARG A 730 62.50 -64.57 -16.04
C ARG A 730 61.74 -64.47 -17.37
N ASN A 731 61.60 -65.58 -18.08
CA ASN A 731 60.88 -65.62 -19.36
C ASN A 731 59.35 -65.59 -19.16
N SER A 732 58.85 -66.06 -18.01
CA SER A 732 57.44 -65.94 -17.62
C SER A 732 57.08 -64.47 -17.36
N LEU A 733 57.83 -63.77 -16.49
CA LEU A 733 57.58 -62.37 -16.14
C LEU A 733 57.54 -61.44 -17.37
N LEU A 734 58.45 -61.65 -18.32
CA LEU A 734 58.47 -60.89 -19.57
C LEU A 734 57.22 -61.12 -20.44
N LEU A 735 56.68 -62.36 -20.46
CA LEU A 735 55.46 -62.68 -21.19
C LEU A 735 54.24 -62.02 -20.52
N THR A 736 54.16 -62.05 -19.18
CA THR A 736 53.11 -61.38 -18.40
C THR A 736 53.06 -59.87 -18.64
N VAL A 737 54.23 -59.21 -18.74
CA VAL A 737 54.30 -57.78 -19.07
C VAL A 737 53.81 -57.48 -20.49
N LEU A 738 54.06 -58.36 -21.46
CA LEU A 738 53.52 -58.21 -22.82
C LEU A 738 51.99 -58.38 -22.82
N GLN A 739 51.46 -59.40 -22.12
CA GLN A 739 50.02 -59.66 -22.00
C GLN A 739 49.26 -58.48 -21.36
N HIS A 740 49.80 -57.88 -20.29
CA HIS A 740 49.20 -56.67 -19.70
C HIS A 740 49.28 -55.45 -20.64
N LEU A 741 50.35 -55.30 -21.41
CA LEU A 741 50.45 -54.21 -22.40
C LEU A 741 49.47 -54.38 -23.57
N GLU A 742 49.13 -55.61 -23.97
CA GLU A 742 48.10 -55.86 -24.98
C GLU A 742 46.69 -55.63 -24.40
N SER A 743 46.42 -56.10 -23.18
CA SER A 743 45.17 -55.80 -22.45
C SER A 743 44.90 -54.30 -22.28
N ILE A 744 45.92 -53.50 -21.94
CA ILE A 744 45.80 -52.03 -21.78
C ILE A 744 45.62 -51.31 -23.14
N LEU A 745 46.03 -51.93 -24.25
CA LEU A 745 45.98 -51.34 -25.59
C LEU A 745 44.78 -51.77 -26.44
N GLY A 746 43.83 -52.51 -25.87
CA GLY A 746 42.72 -53.09 -26.65
C GLY A 746 43.21 -54.11 -27.69
N GLY A 747 44.24 -54.89 -27.35
CA GLY A 747 44.63 -56.05 -28.14
C GLY A 747 43.65 -57.20 -27.91
N ASP A 748 43.01 -57.66 -28.99
CA ASP A 748 42.06 -58.77 -28.99
C ASP A 748 42.49 -59.93 -28.07
N SER A 749 41.61 -60.25 -27.12
CA SER A 749 41.83 -61.25 -26.06
C SER A 749 41.75 -62.70 -26.54
N ARG A 750 41.56 -62.95 -27.85
CA ARG A 750 41.45 -64.30 -28.45
C ARG A 750 42.70 -64.77 -29.19
N LEU A 751 43.85 -64.07 -29.09
CA LEU A 751 45.15 -64.63 -29.47
C LEU A 751 45.67 -65.64 -28.42
N ASP A 752 45.60 -66.91 -28.80
CA ASP A 752 46.01 -68.05 -27.98
C ASP A 752 47.47 -67.94 -27.47
N GLY A 753 47.74 -68.38 -26.24
CA GLY A 753 49.03 -68.20 -25.53
C GLY A 753 50.25 -68.89 -26.18
N ASN A 754 50.04 -69.57 -27.30
CA ASN A 754 51.08 -70.14 -28.16
C ASN A 754 51.54 -69.22 -29.30
N MET A 755 50.74 -68.23 -29.72
CA MET A 755 51.03 -67.34 -30.85
C MET A 755 51.79 -66.06 -30.44
N LEU A 756 51.67 -65.66 -29.17
CA LEU A 756 52.50 -64.64 -28.54
C LEU A 756 54.00 -64.95 -28.70
N PRO A 757 54.87 -63.99 -29.11
CA PRO A 757 56.30 -64.22 -29.26
C PRO A 757 56.97 -64.66 -27.96
N LYS A 758 57.26 -65.95 -27.80
CA LYS A 758 57.85 -66.46 -26.54
C LYS A 758 59.30 -65.97 -26.39
N PRO A 759 59.69 -65.38 -25.24
CA PRO A 759 61.06 -64.87 -25.01
C PRO A 759 62.16 -65.91 -25.22
N SER A 760 61.82 -67.20 -25.02
CA SER A 760 62.70 -68.36 -25.23
C SER A 760 62.85 -68.81 -26.69
N ALA A 761 61.97 -68.38 -27.60
CA ALA A 761 61.95 -68.81 -29.01
C ALA A 761 62.64 -67.81 -29.95
N ASN A 762 62.31 -66.52 -29.85
CA ASN A 762 63.01 -65.46 -30.57
C ASN A 762 62.91 -64.12 -29.81
N PHE A 763 63.88 -63.89 -28.91
CA PHE A 763 63.94 -62.69 -28.08
C PHE A 763 64.00 -61.38 -28.88
N VAL A 764 64.58 -61.39 -30.09
CA VAL A 764 64.66 -60.19 -30.95
C VAL A 764 63.29 -59.84 -31.53
N TYR A 765 62.48 -60.83 -31.92
CA TYR A 765 61.11 -60.58 -32.38
C TYR A 765 60.21 -60.14 -31.21
N PHE A 766 60.30 -60.82 -30.06
CA PHE A 766 59.58 -60.47 -28.83
C PHE A 766 59.86 -59.03 -28.37
N SER A 767 61.14 -58.65 -28.23
CA SER A 767 61.50 -57.31 -27.76
C SER A 767 61.08 -56.20 -28.74
N ASN A 768 61.15 -56.43 -30.05
CA ASN A 768 60.62 -55.49 -31.04
C ASN A 768 59.09 -55.35 -30.96
N HIS A 769 58.34 -56.43 -30.72
CA HIS A 769 56.89 -56.35 -30.54
C HIS A 769 56.52 -55.58 -29.27
N LEU A 770 57.17 -55.90 -28.14
CA LEU A 770 57.02 -55.20 -26.87
C LEU A 770 57.30 -53.69 -26.99
N ILE A 771 58.38 -53.31 -27.68
CA ILE A 771 58.74 -51.91 -27.96
C ILE A 771 57.70 -51.23 -28.88
N SER A 772 57.09 -51.95 -29.83
CA SER A 772 56.04 -51.42 -30.69
C SER A 772 54.74 -51.11 -29.91
N ARG A 773 54.34 -52.00 -29.01
CA ARG A 773 53.21 -51.78 -28.09
C ARG A 773 53.49 -50.61 -27.14
N LEU A 774 54.65 -50.56 -26.49
CA LEU A 774 55.07 -49.42 -25.64
C LEU A 774 55.06 -48.07 -26.38
N LYS A 775 55.52 -48.02 -27.64
CA LYS A 775 55.44 -46.81 -28.49
C LYS A 775 54.00 -46.43 -28.83
N SER A 776 53.09 -47.39 -28.92
CA SER A 776 51.67 -47.15 -29.18
C SER A 776 50.97 -46.59 -27.93
N LEU A 777 51.27 -47.14 -26.75
CA LEU A 777 50.82 -46.61 -25.46
C LEU A 777 51.30 -45.17 -25.23
N SER A 778 52.57 -44.89 -25.53
CA SER A 778 53.14 -43.53 -25.45
C SER A 778 52.42 -42.53 -26.37
N LYS A 779 52.02 -42.93 -27.59
CA LYS A 779 51.18 -42.09 -28.47
C LYS A 779 49.79 -41.83 -27.90
N LEU A 780 49.15 -42.87 -27.34
CA LEU A 780 47.82 -42.76 -26.74
C LEU A 780 47.83 -41.80 -25.55
N PHE A 781 48.87 -41.87 -24.71
CA PHE A 781 49.08 -40.92 -23.60
C PHE A 781 49.16 -39.47 -24.08
N ILE A 782 49.97 -39.19 -25.11
CA ILE A 782 50.11 -37.84 -25.70
C ILE A 782 48.79 -37.33 -26.31
N LEU A 783 48.00 -38.22 -26.93
CA LEU A 783 46.67 -37.89 -27.44
C LEU A 783 45.67 -37.61 -26.30
N PHE A 784 45.76 -38.34 -25.19
CA PHE A 784 44.94 -38.11 -24.00
C PHE A 784 45.28 -36.78 -23.33
N GLU A 785 46.56 -36.45 -23.11
CA GLU A 785 46.98 -35.13 -22.61
C GLU A 785 46.45 -33.98 -23.49
N LYS A 786 46.55 -34.13 -24.81
CA LYS A 786 46.04 -33.13 -25.76
C LYS A 786 44.51 -32.99 -25.68
N LYS A 787 43.78 -34.09 -25.60
CA LYS A 787 42.31 -34.11 -25.45
C LYS A 787 41.86 -33.50 -24.11
N GLY A 788 42.54 -33.83 -23.01
CA GLY A 788 42.29 -33.24 -21.70
C GLY A 788 42.48 -31.73 -21.72
N LYS A 789 43.58 -31.25 -22.32
CA LYS A 789 43.85 -29.82 -22.46
C LYS A 789 42.85 -29.10 -23.38
N GLU A 790 42.44 -29.72 -24.49
CA GLU A 790 41.37 -29.20 -25.35
C GLU A 790 39.98 -29.13 -24.68
N LEU A 791 39.77 -29.86 -23.58
CA LEU A 791 38.57 -29.75 -22.73
C LEU A 791 38.76 -28.69 -21.63
N GLU A 792 39.94 -28.62 -21.02
CA GLU A 792 40.31 -27.59 -20.04
C GLU A 792 40.23 -26.17 -20.65
N ASP A 793 40.77 -25.97 -21.85
CA ASP A 793 40.69 -24.70 -22.61
C ASP A 793 39.24 -24.30 -22.93
N LYS A 794 38.34 -25.28 -23.13
CA LYS A 794 36.90 -25.02 -23.37
C LYS A 794 36.15 -24.67 -22.08
N ALA A 795 36.37 -25.43 -21.01
CA ALA A 795 35.73 -25.20 -19.72
C ALA A 795 36.15 -23.85 -19.11
N THR A 796 37.45 -23.53 -19.17
CA THR A 796 37.97 -22.21 -18.76
C THR A 796 37.43 -21.09 -19.65
N GLY A 797 37.30 -21.31 -20.97
CA GLY A 797 36.66 -20.37 -21.89
C GLY A 797 35.19 -20.08 -21.55
N GLN A 798 34.40 -21.11 -21.19
CA GLN A 798 33.01 -20.96 -20.73
C GLN A 798 32.94 -20.21 -19.39
N LEU A 799 33.79 -20.56 -18.42
CA LEU A 799 33.87 -19.89 -17.11
C LEU A 799 34.21 -18.40 -17.25
N ILE A 800 35.16 -18.06 -18.14
CA ILE A 800 35.50 -16.66 -18.49
C ILE A 800 34.32 -15.94 -19.15
N HIS A 801 33.50 -16.63 -19.96
CA HIS A 801 32.31 -16.04 -20.56
C HIS A 801 31.22 -15.76 -19.51
N LEU A 802 30.90 -16.74 -18.66
CA LEU A 802 29.96 -16.59 -17.55
C LEU A 802 30.40 -15.45 -16.61
N LYS A 803 31.68 -15.40 -16.22
CA LYS A 803 32.21 -14.30 -15.39
C LYS A 803 31.99 -12.92 -16.02
N LYS A 804 32.17 -12.78 -17.35
CA LYS A 804 31.88 -11.53 -18.06
C LYS A 804 30.39 -11.17 -18.10
N GLN A 805 29.49 -12.16 -18.13
CA GLN A 805 28.05 -11.92 -18.01
C GLN A 805 27.68 -11.46 -16.58
N TRP A 806 28.24 -12.11 -15.56
CA TRP A 806 28.09 -11.70 -14.15
C TRP A 806 28.63 -10.29 -13.89
N ASP A 807 29.84 -9.97 -14.36
CA ASP A 807 30.42 -8.61 -14.29
C ASP A 807 29.52 -7.55 -14.95
N LEU A 808 28.78 -7.91 -16.01
CA LEU A 808 27.84 -7.03 -16.70
C LEU A 808 26.53 -6.86 -15.93
N LYS A 809 26.02 -7.94 -15.31
CA LYS A 809 24.82 -7.95 -14.46
C LYS A 809 25.04 -7.16 -13.16
N LEU A 810 26.19 -7.32 -12.52
CA LEU A 810 26.57 -6.55 -11.34
C LEU A 810 26.58 -5.03 -11.64
N LYS A 811 27.17 -4.63 -12.78
CA LYS A 811 27.16 -3.25 -13.29
C LYS A 811 25.81 -2.75 -13.80
N GLN A 812 24.78 -3.61 -13.85
CA GLN A 812 23.38 -3.21 -14.02
C GLN A 812 22.72 -3.03 -12.65
N MET A 813 22.93 -3.94 -11.70
CA MET A 813 22.49 -3.80 -10.30
C MET A 813 23.00 -2.50 -9.66
N GLU A 814 24.30 -2.19 -9.75
CA GLU A 814 24.91 -0.94 -9.27
C GLU A 814 24.19 0.32 -9.82
N LYS A 815 23.69 0.27 -11.07
CA LYS A 815 22.97 1.37 -11.71
C LYS A 815 21.52 1.46 -11.21
N PHE A 816 20.84 0.35 -11.04
CA PHE A 816 19.50 0.35 -10.45
C PHE A 816 19.55 0.80 -8.98
N GLU A 817 20.52 0.30 -8.20
CA GLU A 817 20.73 0.68 -6.81
C GLU A 817 21.05 2.19 -6.67
N THR A 818 21.94 2.73 -7.51
CA THR A 818 22.17 4.19 -7.52
C THR A 818 20.97 5.00 -8.00
N ILE A 819 20.12 4.50 -8.90
CA ILE A 819 18.86 5.16 -9.28
C ILE A 819 17.87 5.16 -8.11
N VAL A 820 17.73 4.03 -7.40
CA VAL A 820 16.86 3.88 -6.22
C VAL A 820 17.34 4.76 -5.08
N ARG A 821 18.64 4.78 -4.76
CA ARG A 821 19.25 5.65 -3.75
C ARG A 821 18.99 7.14 -4.07
N ASN A 822 19.20 7.55 -5.32
CA ASN A 822 18.85 8.90 -5.79
C ASN A 822 17.34 9.20 -5.77
N ALA A 823 16.46 8.20 -5.79
CA ALA A 823 15.02 8.39 -5.61
C ALA A 823 14.64 8.54 -4.13
N ALA A 824 15.22 7.71 -3.25
CA ALA A 824 15.07 7.82 -1.80
C ALA A 824 15.56 9.16 -1.25
N ASP A 825 16.73 9.65 -1.70
CA ASP A 825 17.26 10.97 -1.33
C ASP A 825 16.35 12.12 -1.77
N ARG A 826 15.70 11.99 -2.95
CA ARG A 826 14.68 12.95 -3.39
C ARG A 826 13.43 12.87 -2.50
N GLN A 827 12.94 11.67 -2.20
CA GLN A 827 11.79 11.48 -1.31
C GLN A 827 12.05 12.05 0.10
N ARG A 828 13.27 11.86 0.65
CA ARG A 828 13.72 12.42 1.92
C ARG A 828 13.70 13.96 1.89
N LYS A 829 14.32 14.57 0.87
CA LYS A 829 14.33 16.03 0.68
C LYS A 829 12.93 16.63 0.51
N TRP A 830 12.00 15.91 -0.14
CA TRP A 830 10.60 16.32 -0.24
C TRP A 830 9.86 16.22 1.09
N ARG A 831 10.04 15.13 1.85
CA ARG A 831 9.50 15.01 3.22
C ARG A 831 10.00 16.13 4.14
N GLU A 832 11.30 16.43 4.10
CA GLU A 832 11.85 17.55 4.89
C GLU A 832 11.31 18.92 4.44
N GLN A 833 11.07 19.14 3.14
CA GLN A 833 10.45 20.38 2.65
C GLN A 833 8.99 20.50 3.10
N LEU A 834 8.26 19.38 3.13
CA LEU A 834 6.89 19.33 3.65
C LEU A 834 6.86 19.66 5.15
N VAL A 835 7.69 19.01 5.97
CA VAL A 835 7.77 19.27 7.42
C VAL A 835 8.19 20.71 7.72
N ARG A 836 9.17 21.28 7.00
CA ARG A 836 9.53 22.70 7.15
C ARG A 836 8.36 23.62 6.79
N LYS A 837 7.57 23.28 5.77
CA LYS A 837 6.38 24.07 5.40
C LYS A 837 5.21 23.91 6.36
N GLN A 838 5.03 22.74 6.98
CA GLN A 838 4.05 22.55 8.06
C GLN A 838 4.40 23.42 9.27
N ALA A 839 5.66 23.39 9.72
CA ALA A 839 6.14 24.26 10.80
C ALA A 839 6.00 25.76 10.47
N GLU A 840 6.29 26.19 9.23
CA GLU A 840 6.01 27.57 8.79
C GLU A 840 4.51 27.92 8.84
N THR A 841 3.61 27.01 8.46
CA THR A 841 2.16 27.26 8.53
C THR A 841 1.63 27.25 9.96
N GLU A 842 2.14 26.39 10.84
CA GLU A 842 1.80 26.35 12.27
C GLU A 842 2.26 27.63 12.97
N GLU A 843 3.48 28.11 12.68
CA GLU A 843 4.00 29.38 13.21
C GLU A 843 3.17 30.58 12.72
N LEU A 844 2.71 30.58 11.46
CA LEU A 844 1.81 31.60 10.92
C LEU A 844 0.40 31.53 11.53
N GLN A 845 -0.13 30.33 11.77
CA GLN A 845 -1.42 30.14 12.46
C GLN A 845 -1.35 30.66 13.90
N ALA A 846 -0.31 30.31 14.66
CA ALA A 846 -0.08 30.81 16.01
C ALA A 846 0.02 32.36 16.04
N LYS A 847 0.77 32.96 15.11
CA LYS A 847 0.82 34.42 14.93
C LYS A 847 -0.54 35.03 14.62
N ASN A 848 -1.37 34.36 13.82
CA ASN A 848 -2.72 34.83 13.46
C ASN A 848 -3.68 34.77 14.66
N VAL A 849 -3.62 33.72 15.48
CA VAL A 849 -4.36 33.61 16.76
C VAL A 849 -3.95 34.71 17.74
N LEU A 850 -2.65 34.97 17.89
CA LEU A 850 -2.14 36.06 18.74
C LEU A 850 -2.58 37.46 18.23
N LEU A 851 -2.61 37.67 16.91
CA LEU A 851 -3.14 38.91 16.32
C LEU A 851 -4.65 39.04 16.53
N ALA A 852 -5.42 37.96 16.39
CA ALA A 852 -6.86 37.95 16.66
C ALA A 852 -7.17 38.28 18.12
N LYS A 853 -6.43 37.69 19.08
CA LYS A 853 -6.52 38.01 20.51
C LYS A 853 -6.17 39.48 20.78
N SER A 854 -5.07 39.98 20.23
CA SER A 854 -4.69 41.40 20.35
C SER A 854 -5.74 42.36 19.75
N ILE A 855 -6.41 41.97 18.66
CA ILE A 855 -7.53 42.75 18.09
C ILE A 855 -8.77 42.72 19.00
N ALA A 856 -9.05 41.62 19.69
CA ALA A 856 -10.11 41.55 20.71
C ALA A 856 -9.78 42.45 21.92
N ASP A 857 -8.55 42.37 22.44
CA ASP A 857 -8.05 43.21 23.56
C ASP A 857 -8.04 44.71 23.23
N LEU A 858 -7.86 45.06 21.94
CA LEU A 858 -7.95 46.44 21.47
C LEU A 858 -9.40 46.90 21.26
N LYS A 859 -10.33 45.99 20.91
CA LYS A 859 -11.77 46.27 20.81
C LYS A 859 -12.41 46.49 22.18
N SER A 860 -12.01 45.74 23.21
CA SER A 860 -12.55 45.86 24.58
C SER A 860 -12.16 47.15 25.30
N ARG A 861 -11.25 47.96 24.73
CA ARG A 861 -10.58 49.09 25.41
C ARG A 861 -10.85 50.48 24.83
N SER A 862 -11.92 50.72 24.06
CA SER A 862 -12.36 52.10 23.76
C SER A 862 -12.96 52.74 25.03
N VAL A 863 -12.76 54.01 25.40
CA VAL A 863 -12.63 55.26 24.62
C VAL A 863 -11.62 56.23 25.28
N THR A 864 -10.84 57.00 24.51
CA THR A 864 -10.34 58.36 24.86
C THR A 864 -9.74 59.06 23.63
N ASN A 865 -9.80 60.40 23.57
CA ASN A 865 -9.61 61.14 22.31
C ASN A 865 -8.15 61.32 21.83
N GLU A 866 -7.15 61.33 22.72
CA GLU A 866 -5.73 61.41 22.32
C GLU A 866 -5.31 60.22 21.43
N ARG A 867 -5.95 59.07 21.66
CA ARG A 867 -5.71 57.84 20.91
C ARG A 867 -6.13 57.94 19.46
N VAL A 868 -6.91 58.93 19.03
CA VAL A 868 -7.30 59.10 17.61
C VAL A 868 -6.08 59.33 16.72
N GLN A 869 -5.10 60.15 17.14
CA GLN A 869 -3.86 60.36 16.39
C GLN A 869 -2.93 59.14 16.45
N GLU A 870 -2.94 58.40 17.57
CA GLU A 870 -2.24 57.12 17.69
C GLU A 870 -2.87 56.06 16.79
N TYR A 871 -4.20 56.02 16.67
CA TYR A 871 -4.91 55.13 15.75
C TYR A 871 -4.66 55.53 14.30
N GLU A 872 -4.58 56.83 13.97
CA GLU A 872 -4.28 57.27 12.60
C GLU A 872 -2.84 56.92 12.17
N THR A 873 -1.87 57.01 13.09
CA THR A 873 -0.47 56.60 12.84
C THR A 873 -0.31 55.08 12.84
N ARG A 874 -0.98 54.35 13.74
CA ARG A 874 -1.05 52.88 13.73
C ARG A 874 -1.78 52.35 12.49
N PHE A 875 -2.81 53.05 11.99
CA PHE A 875 -3.50 52.74 10.73
C PHE A 875 -2.55 52.91 9.54
N LYS A 876 -1.87 54.06 9.42
CA LYS A 876 -0.87 54.29 8.35
C LYS A 876 0.31 53.30 8.43
N HIS A 877 0.64 52.76 9.61
CA HIS A 877 1.62 51.68 9.77
C HIS A 877 1.05 50.30 9.37
N ALA A 878 -0.19 50.00 9.73
CA ALA A 878 -0.89 48.77 9.34
C ALA A 878 -1.15 48.73 7.82
N GLU A 879 -1.49 49.86 7.20
CA GLU A 879 -1.67 50.04 5.76
C GLU A 879 -0.36 49.83 4.99
N ARG A 880 0.77 50.38 5.49
CA ARG A 880 2.12 50.10 4.95
C ARG A 880 2.52 48.63 5.13
N LYS A 881 2.19 48.01 6.26
CA LYS A 881 2.38 46.55 6.45
C LYS A 881 1.54 45.74 5.48
N LEU A 882 0.27 46.10 5.27
CA LEU A 882 -0.62 45.47 4.31
C LEU A 882 -0.12 45.63 2.86
N GLN A 883 0.47 46.78 2.51
CA GLN A 883 1.16 46.96 1.23
C GLN A 883 2.39 46.05 1.09
N MET A 884 3.24 45.94 2.12
CA MET A 884 4.39 45.03 2.09
C MET A 884 3.98 43.55 2.06
N GLU A 885 2.92 43.17 2.75
CA GLU A 885 2.42 41.78 2.71
C GLU A 885 1.73 41.48 1.38
N LYS A 886 1.04 42.44 0.76
CA LYS A 886 0.57 42.33 -0.62
C LYS A 886 1.73 42.21 -1.63
N SER A 887 2.79 43.01 -1.51
CA SER A 887 3.94 42.86 -2.40
C SER A 887 4.67 41.52 -2.19
N LYS A 888 4.78 41.03 -0.95
CA LYS A 888 5.27 39.65 -0.68
C LYS A 888 4.35 38.57 -1.25
N SER A 889 3.03 38.76 -1.21
CA SER A 889 2.06 37.83 -1.83
C SER A 889 2.27 37.80 -3.33
N MET A 890 2.36 38.95 -3.99
CA MET A 890 2.67 39.05 -5.43
C MET A 890 4.04 38.42 -5.77
N ASP A 891 5.08 38.69 -5.00
CA ASP A 891 6.40 38.04 -5.12
C ASP A 891 6.31 36.51 -4.98
N ALA A 892 5.48 36.01 -4.05
CA ALA A 892 5.27 34.59 -3.84
C ALA A 892 4.45 33.99 -4.99
N GLU A 893 3.40 34.65 -5.44
CA GLU A 893 2.56 34.29 -6.59
C GLU A 893 3.39 34.26 -7.88
N GLU A 894 4.30 35.21 -8.13
CA GLU A 894 5.21 35.16 -9.27
C GLU A 894 6.16 33.95 -9.18
N ARG A 895 6.69 33.63 -7.99
CA ARG A 895 7.55 32.46 -7.77
C ARG A 895 6.78 31.15 -7.93
N TRP A 896 5.54 31.07 -7.45
CA TRP A 896 4.64 29.93 -7.64
C TRP A 896 4.28 29.76 -9.13
N ASN A 897 3.92 30.85 -9.82
CA ASN A 897 3.63 30.83 -11.26
C ASN A 897 4.87 30.48 -12.11
N ALA A 898 6.07 30.91 -11.71
CA ALA A 898 7.32 30.51 -12.35
C ALA A 898 7.59 29.00 -12.16
N ARG A 899 7.37 28.49 -10.94
CA ARG A 899 7.52 27.05 -10.62
C ARG A 899 6.45 26.19 -11.28
N LEU A 900 5.22 26.69 -11.43
CA LEU A 900 4.14 26.05 -12.18
C LEU A 900 4.52 25.91 -13.65
N ARG A 901 4.96 27.00 -14.30
CA ARG A 901 5.48 26.96 -15.69
C ARG A 901 6.70 26.04 -15.86
N GLU A 902 7.55 25.91 -14.84
CA GLU A 902 8.64 24.94 -14.85
C GLU A 902 8.12 23.48 -14.80
N LEU A 903 7.06 23.21 -14.03
CA LEU A 903 6.40 21.90 -13.94
C LEU A 903 5.59 21.55 -15.19
N GLU A 904 4.85 22.51 -15.76
CA GLU A 904 4.19 22.42 -17.08
C GLU A 904 5.20 22.09 -18.18
N LYS A 905 6.36 22.78 -18.18
CA LYS A 905 7.43 22.46 -19.11
C LYS A 905 8.00 21.06 -18.87
N ARG A 906 8.27 20.67 -17.62
CA ARG A 906 8.83 19.34 -17.29
C ARG A 906 7.90 18.19 -17.63
N THR A 907 6.59 18.36 -17.44
CA THR A 907 5.57 17.38 -17.83
C THR A 907 5.48 17.26 -19.35
N LYS A 908 5.44 18.38 -20.09
CA LYS A 908 5.53 18.37 -21.56
C LYS A 908 6.83 17.73 -22.08
N ASP A 909 7.98 18.08 -21.51
CA ASP A 909 9.29 17.50 -21.83
C ASP A 909 9.34 15.98 -21.52
N ALA A 910 8.48 15.48 -20.63
CA ALA A 910 8.32 14.04 -20.33
C ALA A 910 7.33 13.36 -21.28
N GLU A 911 6.19 13.98 -21.59
CA GLU A 911 5.26 13.50 -22.61
C GLU A 911 5.94 13.33 -23.97
N GLU A 912 6.74 14.31 -24.40
CA GLU A 912 7.46 14.21 -25.66
C GLU A 912 8.52 13.10 -25.66
N ARG A 913 9.10 12.77 -24.50
CA ARG A 913 9.96 11.57 -24.35
C ARG A 913 9.13 10.30 -24.51
N VAL A 914 8.01 10.16 -23.81
CA VAL A 914 7.11 9.00 -23.94
C VAL A 914 6.57 8.86 -25.37
N LYS A 915 6.25 9.97 -26.06
CA LYS A 915 5.84 9.97 -27.48
C LYS A 915 6.97 9.47 -28.39
N ARG A 916 8.21 9.92 -28.18
CA ARG A 916 9.41 9.44 -28.92
C ARG A 916 9.75 7.97 -28.62
N GLU A 917 9.61 7.53 -27.38
CA GLU A 917 9.83 6.13 -26.97
C GLU A 917 8.75 5.20 -27.54
N ARG A 918 7.46 5.60 -27.48
CA ARG A 918 6.36 4.89 -28.15
C ARG A 918 6.56 4.79 -29.65
N GLN A 919 7.05 5.85 -30.30
CA GLN A 919 7.35 5.83 -31.74
C GLN A 919 8.49 4.86 -32.06
N GLY A 920 9.62 4.94 -31.33
CA GLY A 920 10.74 4.00 -31.50
C GLY A 920 10.37 2.54 -31.16
N ALA A 921 9.40 2.32 -30.27
CA ALA A 921 8.83 1.00 -30.01
C ALA A 921 7.97 0.50 -31.19
N LYS A 922 7.10 1.35 -31.76
CA LYS A 922 6.32 1.05 -32.97
C LYS A 922 7.25 0.70 -34.15
N GLU A 923 8.32 1.46 -34.34
CA GLU A 923 9.31 1.21 -35.41
C GLU A 923 10.06 -0.12 -35.22
N LYS A 924 10.43 -0.48 -33.98
CA LYS A 924 10.99 -1.81 -33.67
C LYS A 924 10.00 -2.94 -33.94
N VAL A 925 8.74 -2.79 -33.52
CA VAL A 925 7.70 -3.80 -33.77
C VAL A 925 7.43 -3.95 -35.28
N ALA A 926 7.39 -2.84 -36.04
CA ALA A 926 7.27 -2.89 -37.49
C ALA A 926 8.45 -3.61 -38.15
N GLY A 927 9.68 -3.33 -37.71
CA GLY A 927 10.89 -4.03 -38.17
C GLY A 927 10.83 -5.54 -37.90
N LEU A 928 10.50 -5.94 -36.67
CA LEU A 928 10.35 -7.36 -36.29
C LEU A 928 9.22 -8.06 -37.06
N LEU A 929 8.12 -7.36 -37.37
CA LEU A 929 7.03 -7.90 -38.20
C LEU A 929 7.47 -8.13 -39.65
N ASP A 930 8.29 -7.26 -40.22
CA ASP A 930 8.84 -7.44 -41.57
C ASP A 930 9.95 -8.50 -41.62
N GLU A 931 10.80 -8.59 -40.60
CA GLU A 931 11.74 -9.70 -40.43
C GLU A 931 11.03 -11.04 -40.31
N ASN A 932 9.93 -11.12 -39.54
CA ASN A 932 9.12 -12.34 -39.41
C ASN A 932 8.45 -12.71 -40.75
N LYS A 933 7.89 -11.75 -41.51
CA LYS A 933 7.40 -11.99 -42.88
C LYS A 933 8.49 -12.50 -43.84
N VAL A 934 9.75 -12.08 -43.67
CA VAL A 934 10.88 -12.60 -44.47
C VAL A 934 11.24 -14.02 -44.03
N ALA A 935 11.26 -14.30 -42.73
CA ALA A 935 11.47 -15.65 -42.18
C ALA A 935 10.39 -16.63 -42.65
N GLN A 936 9.10 -16.25 -42.58
CA GLN A 936 7.97 -17.04 -43.10
C GLN A 936 8.13 -17.37 -44.58
N LYS A 937 8.46 -16.39 -45.43
CA LYS A 937 8.71 -16.63 -46.87
C LYS A 937 9.92 -17.54 -47.12
N SER A 938 10.93 -17.50 -46.26
CA SER A 938 12.06 -18.43 -46.30
C SER A 938 11.62 -19.85 -45.95
N ILE A 939 10.83 -20.02 -44.89
CA ILE A 939 10.25 -21.31 -44.46
C ILE A 939 9.36 -21.89 -45.56
N GLU A 940 8.45 -21.11 -46.14
CA GLU A 940 7.63 -21.53 -47.30
C GLU A 940 8.50 -22.00 -48.47
N SER A 941 9.58 -21.29 -48.78
CA SER A 941 10.50 -21.66 -49.87
C SER A 941 11.23 -22.98 -49.59
N LEU A 942 11.65 -23.19 -48.34
CA LEU A 942 12.26 -24.45 -47.90
C LEU A 942 11.26 -25.61 -47.90
N GLN A 943 10.02 -25.38 -47.46
CA GLN A 943 8.93 -26.38 -47.52
C GLN A 943 8.65 -26.81 -48.97
N ARG A 944 8.54 -25.85 -49.92
CA ARG A 944 8.36 -26.15 -51.35
C ARG A 944 9.52 -26.98 -51.91
N LYS A 945 10.76 -26.68 -51.53
CA LYS A 945 11.93 -27.50 -51.90
C LYS A 945 11.87 -28.90 -51.29
N ASN A 946 11.42 -29.04 -50.06
CA ASN A 946 11.33 -30.33 -49.39
C ASN A 946 10.28 -31.23 -50.06
N VAL A 947 9.14 -30.66 -50.48
CA VAL A 947 8.14 -31.36 -51.31
C VAL A 947 8.74 -31.78 -52.66
N GLN A 948 9.48 -30.90 -53.34
CA GLN A 948 10.15 -31.22 -54.61
C GLN A 948 11.25 -32.30 -54.47
N LEU A 949 11.90 -32.39 -53.31
CA LEU A 949 12.83 -33.48 -53.00
C LEU A 949 12.09 -34.78 -52.68
N GLN A 950 10.96 -34.72 -51.96
CA GLN A 950 10.12 -35.89 -51.69
C GLN A 950 9.56 -36.47 -53.00
N GLU A 951 9.06 -35.66 -53.93
CA GLU A 951 8.63 -36.10 -55.26
C GLU A 951 9.74 -36.87 -56.00
N LEU A 952 11.00 -36.45 -55.89
CA LEU A 952 12.15 -37.14 -56.49
C LEU A 952 12.52 -38.44 -55.76
N VAL A 953 12.39 -38.48 -54.43
CA VAL A 953 12.58 -39.70 -53.64
C VAL A 953 11.49 -40.72 -53.94
N ASP A 954 10.23 -40.31 -54.08
CA ASP A 954 9.08 -41.17 -54.39
C ASP A 954 9.16 -41.75 -55.81
N ILE A 955 9.66 -40.96 -56.78
CA ILE A 955 9.99 -41.45 -58.13
C ILE A 955 11.11 -42.51 -58.09
N HIS A 956 12.06 -42.40 -57.16
CA HIS A 956 13.17 -43.33 -57.04
C HIS A 956 12.82 -44.59 -56.21
N SER A 957 11.94 -44.49 -55.21
CA SER A 957 11.47 -45.64 -54.42
C SER A 957 10.59 -46.58 -55.24
N GLN A 958 9.70 -46.03 -56.09
CA GLN A 958 8.93 -46.81 -57.08
C GLN A 958 9.81 -47.59 -58.06
N GLN A 959 11.10 -47.24 -58.20
CA GLN A 959 12.02 -47.87 -59.12
C GLN A 959 12.52 -49.25 -58.64
N GLN A 960 12.45 -49.57 -57.35
CA GLN A 960 12.91 -50.87 -56.83
C GLN A 960 11.98 -52.05 -57.18
N GLY A 961 10.74 -51.79 -57.61
CA GLY A 961 9.74 -52.82 -57.89
C GLY A 961 9.56 -53.22 -59.36
N SER A 962 10.17 -52.53 -60.33
CA SER A 962 9.89 -52.75 -61.76
C SER A 962 11.10 -52.51 -62.68
N SER A 963 11.50 -53.55 -63.42
CA SER A 963 12.69 -53.55 -64.27
C SER A 963 12.48 -53.04 -65.70
N THR A 964 11.31 -52.50 -66.05
CA THR A 964 10.90 -52.29 -67.47
C THR A 964 10.63 -50.83 -67.89
N SER A 965 10.79 -49.84 -67.01
CA SER A 965 10.33 -48.44 -67.23
C SER A 965 11.44 -47.36 -67.32
N SER A 966 12.71 -47.77 -67.48
CA SER A 966 13.88 -46.90 -67.21
C SER A 966 14.05 -45.65 -68.10
N SER A 967 13.50 -45.61 -69.31
CA SER A 967 13.58 -44.44 -70.20
C SER A 967 12.69 -43.28 -69.75
N GLN A 968 11.47 -43.60 -69.31
CA GLN A 968 10.47 -42.61 -68.90
C GLN A 968 10.82 -42.00 -67.54
N VAL A 969 11.39 -42.81 -66.63
CA VAL A 969 11.98 -42.34 -65.38
C VAL A 969 13.16 -41.39 -65.65
N ARG A 970 14.09 -41.76 -66.54
CA ARG A 970 15.24 -40.90 -66.91
C ARG A 970 14.79 -39.51 -67.38
N THR A 971 13.86 -39.43 -68.33
CA THR A 971 13.35 -38.13 -68.81
C THR A 971 12.64 -37.32 -67.71
N SER A 972 11.98 -37.99 -66.75
CA SER A 972 11.38 -37.31 -65.60
C SER A 972 12.43 -36.78 -64.61
N THR A 973 13.49 -37.56 -64.34
CA THR A 973 14.62 -37.11 -63.49
C THR A 973 15.44 -36.00 -64.15
N GLU A 974 15.64 -36.03 -65.47
CA GLU A 974 16.28 -34.92 -66.21
C GLU A 974 15.44 -33.65 -66.17
N LEU A 975 14.12 -33.75 -66.30
CA LEU A 975 13.20 -32.61 -66.11
C LEU A 975 13.23 -32.06 -64.68
N GLY A 976 13.29 -32.93 -63.66
CA GLY A 976 13.44 -32.53 -62.26
C GLY A 976 14.76 -31.81 -62.00
N LEU A 977 15.88 -32.38 -62.44
CA LEU A 977 17.22 -31.80 -62.32
C LEU A 977 17.35 -30.49 -63.13
N SER A 978 16.69 -30.38 -64.28
CA SER A 978 16.66 -29.15 -65.08
C SER A 978 15.87 -28.05 -64.37
N ARG A 979 14.68 -28.34 -63.82
CA ARG A 979 13.91 -27.40 -62.98
C ARG A 979 14.70 -26.94 -61.76
N MET A 980 15.37 -27.86 -61.07
CA MET A 980 16.20 -27.55 -59.91
C MET A 980 17.41 -26.66 -60.27
N ASN A 981 18.05 -26.88 -61.44
CA ASN A 981 19.08 -25.99 -61.96
C ASN A 981 18.54 -24.59 -62.33
N GLU A 982 17.33 -24.51 -62.90
CA GLU A 982 16.67 -23.23 -63.21
C GLU A 982 16.34 -22.45 -61.92
N GLN A 983 15.86 -23.13 -60.88
CA GLN A 983 15.65 -22.57 -59.55
C GLN A 983 16.97 -22.09 -58.92
N LEU A 984 18.03 -22.91 -58.95
CA LEU A 984 19.35 -22.54 -58.42
C LEU A 984 19.95 -21.33 -59.14
N ARG A 985 19.76 -21.20 -60.46
CA ARG A 985 20.14 -20.01 -61.22
C ARG A 985 19.33 -18.79 -60.79
N SER A 986 18.00 -18.91 -60.67
CA SER A 986 17.14 -17.83 -60.18
C SER A 986 17.51 -17.37 -58.77
N GLU A 987 17.86 -18.30 -57.87
CA GLU A 987 18.31 -17.98 -56.52
C GLU A 987 19.70 -17.33 -56.50
N LEU A 988 20.62 -17.74 -57.38
CA LEU A 988 21.92 -17.08 -57.53
C LEU A 988 21.76 -15.63 -58.00
N ASP A 989 20.88 -15.40 -58.98
CA ASP A 989 20.52 -14.09 -59.51
C ASP A 989 19.87 -13.20 -58.43
N GLN A 990 18.93 -13.75 -57.65
CA GLN A 990 18.29 -13.05 -56.54
C GLN A 990 19.30 -12.72 -55.43
N ARG A 991 20.19 -13.65 -55.07
CA ARG A 991 21.27 -13.41 -54.09
C ARG A 991 22.25 -12.35 -54.58
N SER A 992 22.58 -12.30 -55.87
CA SER A 992 23.41 -11.23 -56.46
C SER A 992 22.73 -9.86 -56.32
N ARG A 993 21.44 -9.76 -56.71
CA ARG A 993 20.66 -8.50 -56.61
C ARG A 993 20.49 -8.04 -55.15
N MET A 994 20.33 -8.97 -54.21
CA MET A 994 20.33 -8.68 -52.77
C MET A 994 21.69 -8.11 -52.32
N ALA A 995 22.79 -8.78 -52.66
CA ALA A 995 24.13 -8.33 -52.30
C ALA A 995 24.48 -6.95 -52.88
N ASP A 996 24.03 -6.62 -54.10
CA ASP A 996 24.21 -5.29 -54.68
C ASP A 996 23.35 -4.22 -54.00
N LYS A 997 22.11 -4.55 -53.62
CA LYS A 997 21.25 -3.65 -52.82
C LYS A 997 21.85 -3.37 -51.44
N ASP A 998 22.46 -4.36 -50.80
CA ASP A 998 23.11 -4.19 -49.50
C ASP A 998 24.46 -3.46 -49.59
N ARG A 999 25.23 -3.64 -50.68
CA ARG A 999 26.37 -2.78 -51.02
C ARG A 999 25.95 -1.32 -51.21
N GLU A 1000 24.79 -1.08 -51.81
CA GLU A 1000 24.26 0.28 -52.01
C GLU A 1000 23.77 0.92 -50.69
N LYS A 1001 23.08 0.17 -49.82
CA LYS A 1001 22.78 0.61 -48.44
C LYS A 1001 24.06 0.99 -47.69
N ALA A 1002 25.09 0.13 -47.72
CA ALA A 1002 26.36 0.37 -47.02
C ALA A 1002 27.06 1.65 -47.52
N ARG A 1003 26.98 1.94 -48.83
CA ARG A 1003 27.47 3.20 -49.43
C ARG A 1003 26.64 4.42 -49.01
N ALA A 1004 25.33 4.27 -48.78
CA ALA A 1004 24.50 5.35 -48.26
C ALA A 1004 24.87 5.67 -46.80
N THR A 1005 24.88 4.65 -45.92
CA THR A 1005 25.23 4.83 -44.50
C THR A 1005 26.64 5.40 -44.27
N LEU A 1006 27.59 5.12 -45.18
CA LEU A 1006 28.93 5.73 -45.11
C LEU A 1006 28.88 7.24 -45.34
N ARG A 1007 28.10 7.72 -46.33
CA ARG A 1007 27.92 9.15 -46.62
C ARG A 1007 27.24 9.88 -45.47
N ASP A 1008 26.25 9.24 -44.84
CA ASP A 1008 25.53 9.81 -43.70
C ASP A 1008 26.46 9.94 -42.48
N LEU A 1009 27.36 8.96 -42.27
CA LEU A 1009 28.40 8.99 -41.25
C LEU A 1009 29.47 10.07 -41.55
N ASP A 1010 29.89 10.24 -42.81
CA ASP A 1010 30.79 11.33 -43.22
C ASP A 1010 30.14 12.72 -42.99
N LEU A 1011 28.85 12.88 -43.31
CA LEU A 1011 28.09 14.08 -43.03
C LEU A 1011 27.95 14.36 -41.52
N ALA A 1012 27.69 13.34 -40.71
CA ALA A 1012 27.64 13.45 -39.25
C ALA A 1012 29.01 13.86 -38.68
N ASN A 1013 30.10 13.24 -39.12
CA ASN A 1013 31.46 13.61 -38.73
C ASN A 1013 31.79 15.07 -39.07
N ALA A 1014 31.39 15.54 -40.27
CA ALA A 1014 31.55 16.93 -40.68
C ALA A 1014 30.71 17.92 -39.84
N GLN A 1015 29.57 17.51 -39.28
CA GLN A 1015 28.79 18.29 -38.32
C GLN A 1015 29.44 18.32 -36.94
N CYS A 1016 29.88 17.16 -36.42
CA CYS A 1016 30.62 17.06 -35.15
C CYS A 1016 31.87 17.95 -35.14
N TYR A 1017 32.64 17.97 -36.23
CA TYR A 1017 33.83 18.82 -36.35
C TYR A 1017 33.49 20.33 -36.29
N LYS A 1018 32.39 20.76 -36.92
CA LYS A 1018 31.90 22.15 -36.83
C LYS A 1018 31.44 22.51 -35.40
N LEU A 1019 30.75 21.59 -34.73
CA LEU A 1019 30.33 21.79 -33.33
C LEU A 1019 31.54 21.84 -32.38
N GLN A 1020 32.57 21.04 -32.61
CA GLN A 1020 33.83 21.06 -31.85
C GLN A 1020 34.56 22.41 -32.02
N GLN A 1021 34.60 22.97 -33.23
CA GLN A 1021 35.13 24.33 -33.45
C GLN A 1021 34.29 25.40 -32.72
N GLN A 1022 32.95 25.30 -32.74
CA GLN A 1022 32.08 26.23 -32.02
C GLN A 1022 32.27 26.14 -30.50
N LEU A 1023 32.42 24.95 -29.93
CA LEU A 1023 32.75 24.75 -28.52
C LEU A 1023 34.10 25.37 -28.17
N GLY A 1024 35.14 25.14 -28.98
CA GLY A 1024 36.47 25.76 -28.78
C GLY A 1024 36.43 27.30 -28.79
N THR A 1025 35.63 27.92 -29.67
CA THR A 1025 35.46 29.38 -29.66
C THR A 1025 34.72 29.88 -28.40
N ARG A 1026 33.70 29.15 -27.92
CA ARG A 1026 32.98 29.48 -26.67
C ARG A 1026 33.84 29.27 -25.43
N GLU A 1027 34.62 28.21 -25.36
CA GLU A 1027 35.58 28.02 -24.27
C GLU A 1027 36.60 29.16 -24.18
N ASN A 1028 37.12 29.61 -25.32
CA ASN A 1028 38.07 30.73 -25.35
C ASN A 1028 37.40 32.05 -24.92
N GLN A 1029 36.12 32.27 -25.28
CA GLN A 1029 35.34 33.39 -24.77
C GLN A 1029 35.15 33.30 -23.25
N ILE A 1030 34.78 32.12 -22.72
CA ILE A 1030 34.60 31.88 -21.28
C ILE A 1030 35.91 32.10 -20.50
N LYS A 1031 37.03 31.54 -20.96
CA LYS A 1031 38.38 31.76 -20.40
C LYS A 1031 38.76 33.25 -20.38
N THR A 1032 38.38 34.00 -21.43
CA THR A 1032 38.58 35.46 -21.53
C THR A 1032 37.66 36.25 -20.60
N THR A 1033 36.46 35.75 -20.26
CA THR A 1033 35.59 36.39 -19.26
C THR A 1033 36.01 36.06 -17.82
N LEU A 1034 36.48 34.83 -17.55
CA LEU A 1034 36.96 34.43 -16.23
C LEU A 1034 38.20 35.23 -15.83
N THR A 1035 39.21 35.33 -16.70
CA THR A 1035 40.40 36.16 -16.45
C THR A 1035 40.07 37.65 -16.25
N LYS A 1036 39.00 38.17 -16.88
CA LYS A 1036 38.50 39.53 -16.58
C LYS A 1036 37.87 39.61 -15.19
N LEU A 1037 37.08 38.62 -14.77
CA LEU A 1037 36.47 38.56 -13.43
C LEU A 1037 37.53 38.41 -12.33
N GLU A 1038 38.57 37.60 -12.54
CA GLU A 1038 39.72 37.48 -11.64
C GLU A 1038 40.44 38.83 -11.48
N MET A 1039 40.70 39.53 -12.60
CA MET A 1039 41.27 40.88 -12.58
C MET A 1039 40.35 41.93 -11.92
N PHE A 1040 39.03 41.75 -11.93
CA PHE A 1040 38.10 42.59 -11.18
C PHE A 1040 38.07 42.24 -9.68
N SER A 1041 38.16 40.96 -9.31
CA SER A 1041 38.32 40.54 -7.90
C SER A 1041 39.59 41.15 -7.32
N GLN A 1042 40.74 40.92 -7.94
CA GLN A 1042 42.03 41.47 -7.46
C GLN A 1042 42.01 42.99 -7.30
N ARG A 1043 41.31 43.72 -8.17
CA ARG A 1043 41.11 45.18 -8.04
C ARG A 1043 40.22 45.55 -6.87
N ARG A 1044 39.17 44.77 -6.61
CA ARG A 1044 38.32 44.92 -5.42
C ARG A 1044 39.10 44.60 -4.15
N ASP A 1045 39.81 43.48 -4.11
CA ASP A 1045 40.59 43.03 -2.95
C ASP A 1045 41.64 44.08 -2.57
N VAL A 1046 42.28 44.71 -3.57
CA VAL A 1046 43.14 45.88 -3.37
C VAL A 1046 42.36 47.10 -2.84
N ALA A 1047 41.21 47.45 -3.41
CA ALA A 1047 40.41 48.58 -2.95
C ALA A 1047 39.87 48.41 -1.51
N ASP A 1048 39.36 47.23 -1.18
CA ASP A 1048 38.89 46.86 0.16
C ASP A 1048 40.08 46.90 1.16
N SER A 1049 41.30 46.47 0.74
CA SER A 1049 42.52 46.62 1.56
C SER A 1049 42.99 48.08 1.73
N MET A 1050 42.75 48.96 0.75
CA MET A 1050 43.04 50.39 0.86
C MET A 1050 42.04 51.08 1.80
N GLY A 1051 40.76 50.72 1.73
CA GLY A 1051 39.74 51.19 2.68
C GLY A 1051 40.04 50.78 4.13
N LEU A 1052 40.47 49.52 4.34
CA LEU A 1052 40.92 49.05 5.66
C LEU A 1052 42.14 49.82 6.17
N ARG A 1053 43.13 50.10 5.32
CA ARG A 1053 44.28 50.95 5.69
C ARG A 1053 43.85 52.35 6.07
N GLN A 1054 43.04 53.00 5.24
CA GLN A 1054 42.55 54.35 5.52
C GLN A 1054 41.73 54.41 6.82
N ALA A 1055 40.85 53.44 7.07
CA ALA A 1055 40.11 53.35 8.34
C ALA A 1055 41.04 53.11 9.55
N THR A 1056 42.17 52.43 9.35
CA THR A 1056 43.20 52.26 10.39
C THR A 1056 43.99 53.55 10.63
N ASP A 1057 44.38 54.25 9.57
CA ASP A 1057 45.11 55.52 9.64
C ASP A 1057 44.23 56.62 10.26
N ASP A 1058 42.94 56.66 9.93
CA ASP A 1058 41.97 57.60 10.51
C ASP A 1058 41.62 57.23 11.97
N LEU A 1059 41.67 55.94 12.35
CA LEU A 1059 41.63 55.51 13.76
C LEU A 1059 42.85 55.98 14.53
N TYR A 1060 44.08 55.81 14.01
CA TYR A 1060 45.29 56.32 14.65
C TYR A 1060 45.24 57.83 14.83
N ARG A 1061 44.78 58.59 13.83
CA ARG A 1061 44.55 60.05 13.95
C ARG A 1061 43.50 60.45 14.98
N SER A 1062 42.54 59.56 15.29
CA SER A 1062 41.56 59.78 16.37
C SER A 1062 42.09 59.40 17.76
N LEU A 1063 43.23 58.69 17.82
CA LEU A 1063 43.94 58.31 19.04
C LEU A 1063 45.11 59.28 19.35
N ASP A 1064 45.70 59.94 18.34
CA ASP A 1064 46.71 61.00 18.47
C ASP A 1064 46.12 62.36 19.00
N ILE A 1065 45.01 62.32 19.74
CA ILE A 1065 44.37 63.49 20.38
C ILE A 1065 43.97 63.14 21.82
N ASP A 1066 44.96 63.14 22.72
CA ASP A 1066 44.84 63.51 24.15
C ASP A 1066 46.23 63.41 24.85
N ASP A 1067 47.28 63.96 24.23
CA ASP A 1067 48.67 63.95 24.72
C ASP A 1067 48.94 65.06 25.78
N ASP A 1068 47.93 65.31 26.64
CA ASP A 1068 47.79 66.50 27.51
C ASP A 1068 47.35 66.12 28.96
N TRP A 1069 47.83 64.98 29.47
CA TRP A 1069 47.67 64.52 30.88
C TRP A 1069 48.98 63.96 31.46
N ASP A 1070 49.24 64.26 32.75
CA ASP A 1070 50.41 63.83 33.57
C ASP A 1070 50.44 62.33 33.94
#